data_AF-A0A9E4GVR1-F1
#
_entry.id   AF-A0A9E4GVR1-F1
#
_cell.length_a   1.000
_cell.length_b   1.000
_cell.length_c   1.000
_cell.angle_alpha   90.00
_cell.angle_beta   90.00
_cell.angle_gamma   90.00
#
_symmetry.space_group_name_H-M   'P 1'
#
loop_
_entity.id
_entity.type
_entity.pdbx_description
1 polymer ?
#
loop_
_entity_poly.entity_id
_entity_poly.type
_entity_poly.pdbx_seq_one_letter_code
_entity_poly.pdbx_strand_id
1 'polypeptide(L)'
;MDKRSLSERDICTKFITPALRRAGWDEMRQIREEVSFTKGRIIVRGKLVTRGQAKRADYILYYKPNIPVAVIEAKDNSHSVGDGMQQALGYAETLNIPFVFSSNGDGFVFHDRTGASAPREVDLALDAFPAPGELWARYRAWKGLTPEAEEIVLQDYHEDGGGKAPRYYQINAVNAAIEAIAKGQDRILLVMATGTGKTYTAFQIIWRLWKGGYRKRVLFLADRNVLVDQTMVNDFRPFGGTMAKLSASAKTIQRSGGVHRVDAAYEIYLGLYQAITGPEEYQKTYRWFSPGFFDLIVIDECHRGSVADDSAWREILEYFSSATQIGLTATPKETRYASNIAYFGEPVFSYSLKEGIRDGFLAPHKVVKVHIDRDVEGYRPEKGQLDRDGEEVEDRIYNVKDFDRTLVIDGRTKLVAQKVTAFLRESGDRFQKAIVFCIDQVHAARMRQALINENADLVGDNSRYVMRITGDDAEGQNELGRFTDPESKYPVLVTTSRLLSTGVDVQTCRLIVLDREVVSMTEFKQIVGRGTRVHEDTRKYYFTLMDFRDATGHFRTRETADLFLALIVRLLKPGGRAAVVLPDGSLFGEGVKTRLKEHLMEECNLHTVVRLPNSVFRPYASIGTNLLFFEKGEPTKDVWFWEHLVPEGQKAYSMTRPIKLEHLDDCADWWGGAERAGREEGGRAWKVSAEDIRERGYNLDIKNPQTSAEDHGDPEVLLEELTSAEAEVASVRDRLKGVLAEALLR
;
A
#
# COMPACT_ATOMS: atom_id res chain seq x y z
N MET A 1 22.71 -49.71 -7.46
CA MET A 1 23.10 -48.44 -6.80
C MET A 1 21.96 -48.10 -5.86
N ASP A 2 22.23 -47.95 -4.56
CA ASP A 2 21.20 -47.57 -3.60
C ASP A 2 20.87 -46.08 -3.79
N LYS A 3 19.59 -45.74 -3.98
CA LYS A 3 19.17 -44.34 -4.15
C LYS A 3 19.32 -43.55 -2.84
N ARG A 4 19.25 -44.22 -1.68
CA ARG A 4 19.36 -43.58 -0.36
C ARG A 4 20.74 -43.01 -0.06
N SER A 5 21.77 -43.44 -0.78
CA SER A 5 23.12 -42.89 -0.67
C SER A 5 23.37 -41.70 -1.60
N LEU A 6 22.38 -41.29 -2.41
CA LEU A 6 22.50 -40.20 -3.38
C LEU A 6 22.09 -38.87 -2.75
N SER A 7 22.78 -37.80 -3.14
CA SER A 7 22.36 -36.43 -2.78
C SER A 7 21.06 -36.04 -3.47
N GLU A 8 20.35 -35.03 -2.96
CA GLU A 8 19.18 -34.45 -3.65
C GLU A 8 19.53 -34.01 -5.09
N ARG A 9 20.73 -33.46 -5.30
CA ARG A 9 21.20 -33.08 -6.64
C ARG A 9 21.43 -34.28 -7.56
N ASP A 10 21.93 -35.40 -7.03
CA ASP A 10 22.01 -36.67 -7.76
C ASP A 10 20.62 -37.18 -8.13
N ILE A 11 19.65 -37.06 -7.22
CA ILE A 11 18.26 -37.44 -7.46
C ILE A 11 17.66 -36.64 -8.62
N CYS A 12 17.81 -35.31 -8.57
CA CYS A 12 17.46 -34.39 -9.64
C CYS A 12 18.05 -34.84 -10.98
N THR A 13 19.38 -34.99 -11.05
CA THR A 13 20.12 -35.25 -12.29
C THR A 13 19.86 -36.64 -12.87
N LYS A 14 19.75 -37.67 -12.02
CA LYS A 14 19.71 -39.08 -12.46
C LYS A 14 18.30 -39.63 -12.63
N PHE A 15 17.29 -39.02 -12.01
CA PHE A 15 15.91 -39.54 -12.04
C PHE A 15 14.88 -38.50 -12.49
N ILE A 16 14.86 -37.31 -11.88
CA ILE A 16 13.84 -36.28 -12.17
C ILE A 16 14.05 -35.67 -13.56
N THR A 17 15.22 -35.09 -13.86
CA THR A 17 15.49 -34.49 -15.18
C THR A 17 15.29 -35.51 -16.33
N PRO A 18 15.75 -36.77 -16.23
CA PRO A 18 15.44 -37.80 -17.22
C PRO A 18 13.94 -38.11 -17.37
N ALA A 19 13.17 -38.09 -16.28
CA ALA A 19 11.71 -38.25 -16.33
C ALA A 19 11.05 -37.10 -17.12
N LEU A 20 11.46 -35.85 -16.85
CA LEU A 20 10.96 -34.68 -17.58
C LEU A 20 11.29 -34.76 -19.08
N ARG A 21 12.53 -35.15 -19.43
CA ARG A 21 12.94 -35.34 -20.83
C ARG A 21 12.12 -36.42 -21.52
N ARG A 22 11.86 -37.55 -20.86
CA ARG A 22 11.00 -38.64 -21.40
C ARG A 22 9.56 -38.18 -21.62
N ALA A 23 9.03 -37.33 -20.74
CA ALA A 23 7.72 -36.71 -20.90
C ALA A 23 7.66 -35.64 -22.02
N GLY A 24 8.79 -35.34 -22.67
CA GLY A 24 8.85 -34.43 -23.82
C GLY A 24 9.15 -32.97 -23.48
N TRP A 25 9.62 -32.66 -22.27
CA TRP A 25 10.04 -31.31 -21.90
C TRP A 25 11.40 -30.95 -22.53
N ASP A 26 11.47 -29.78 -23.18
CA ASP A 26 12.72 -29.24 -23.73
C ASP A 26 13.58 -28.64 -22.59
N GLU A 27 14.76 -29.20 -22.38
CA GLU A 27 15.65 -28.79 -21.29
C GLU A 27 16.18 -27.36 -21.43
N MET A 28 16.43 -26.90 -22.66
CA MET A 28 17.00 -25.58 -22.90
C MET A 28 15.94 -24.48 -22.86
N ARG A 29 14.69 -24.80 -23.20
CA ARG A 29 13.61 -23.81 -23.35
C ARG A 29 12.58 -23.85 -22.24
N GLN A 30 12.28 -25.04 -21.71
CA GLN A 30 11.13 -25.25 -20.83
C GLN A 30 11.51 -25.68 -19.42
N ILE A 31 12.69 -26.27 -19.20
CA ILE A 31 13.17 -26.65 -17.87
C ILE A 31 14.12 -25.56 -17.35
N ARG A 32 13.86 -25.06 -16.14
CA ARG A 32 14.80 -24.22 -15.40
C ARG A 32 15.02 -24.82 -14.03
N GLU A 33 16.29 -25.06 -13.70
CA GLU A 33 16.70 -25.62 -12.42
C GLU A 33 17.18 -24.52 -11.47
N GLU A 34 17.09 -24.77 -10.16
CA GLU A 34 17.64 -23.91 -9.10
C GLU A 34 17.15 -22.44 -9.20
N VAL A 35 15.87 -22.26 -9.53
CA VAL A 35 15.31 -20.96 -9.89
C VAL A 35 15.07 -20.12 -8.66
N SER A 36 15.94 -19.12 -8.44
CA SER A 36 15.79 -18.14 -7.37
C SER A 36 14.86 -17.01 -7.83
N PHE A 37 13.75 -16.80 -7.12
CA PHE A 37 12.72 -15.81 -7.51
C PHE A 37 12.50 -14.71 -6.48
N THR A 38 13.16 -14.78 -5.32
CA THR A 38 13.22 -13.67 -4.36
C THR A 38 14.67 -13.39 -3.97
N LYS A 39 14.94 -12.22 -3.36
CA LYS A 39 16.28 -11.85 -2.87
C LYS A 39 16.46 -12.02 -1.36
N GLY A 40 15.43 -12.53 -0.67
CA GLY A 40 15.41 -12.64 0.78
C GLY A 40 15.22 -11.29 1.48
N ARG A 41 14.38 -11.26 2.51
CA ARG A 41 14.04 -10.04 3.25
C ARG A 41 15.30 -9.35 3.77
N ILE A 42 15.42 -8.04 3.57
CA ILE A 42 16.46 -7.24 4.21
C ILE A 42 16.07 -7.02 5.69
N ILE A 43 16.92 -7.47 6.60
CA ILE A 43 16.75 -7.36 8.05
C ILE A 43 17.79 -6.37 8.58
N VAL A 44 17.31 -5.34 9.27
CA VAL A 44 18.15 -4.28 9.82
C VAL A 44 18.06 -4.28 11.34
N ARG A 45 19.19 -4.45 12.02
CA ARG A 45 19.32 -4.37 13.48
C ARG A 45 20.45 -3.42 13.84
N GLY A 46 20.11 -2.23 14.33
CA GLY A 46 21.11 -1.16 14.51
C GLY A 46 21.78 -0.81 13.17
N LYS A 47 23.11 -0.91 13.10
CA LYS A 47 23.91 -0.72 11.87
C LYS A 47 24.12 -2.01 11.06
N LEU A 48 23.78 -3.18 11.61
CA LEU A 48 23.91 -4.47 10.93
C LEU A 48 22.78 -4.68 9.94
N VAL A 49 23.15 -5.09 8.72
CA VAL A 49 22.23 -5.44 7.64
C VAL A 49 22.52 -6.88 7.23
N THR A 50 21.48 -7.70 7.19
CA THR A 50 21.53 -9.09 6.70
C THR A 50 20.36 -9.33 5.75
N ARG A 51 20.49 -10.35 4.90
CA ARG A 51 19.36 -10.86 4.11
C ARG A 51 18.88 -12.19 4.70
N GLY A 52 17.57 -12.35 4.78
CA GLY A 52 16.95 -13.64 5.05
C GLY A 52 17.13 -14.61 3.88
N GLN A 53 16.62 -15.82 4.03
CA GLN A 53 16.68 -16.84 2.99
C GLN A 53 15.91 -16.40 1.75
N ALA A 54 16.57 -16.47 0.60
CA ALA A 54 15.92 -16.34 -0.69
C ALA A 54 15.13 -17.61 -0.99
N LYS A 55 13.88 -17.46 -1.45
CA LYS A 55 13.10 -18.56 -2.00
C LYS A 55 13.69 -18.99 -3.35
N ARG A 56 13.92 -20.29 -3.47
CA ARG A 56 14.47 -20.96 -4.64
C ARG A 56 13.73 -22.29 -4.81
N ALA A 57 13.23 -22.54 -6.02
CA ALA A 57 12.59 -23.79 -6.39
C ALA A 57 13.59 -24.67 -7.16
N ASP A 58 13.53 -25.99 -6.98
CA ASP A 58 14.45 -26.91 -7.64
C ASP A 58 14.19 -26.95 -9.14
N TYR A 59 12.92 -27.00 -9.55
CA TYR A 59 12.52 -26.83 -10.94
C TYR A 59 11.34 -25.88 -11.07
N ILE A 60 11.37 -25.05 -12.10
CA ILE A 60 10.18 -24.42 -12.67
C ILE A 60 10.10 -24.84 -14.13
N LEU A 61 8.92 -25.33 -14.52
CA LEU A 61 8.61 -25.73 -15.88
C LEU A 61 7.81 -24.64 -16.58
N TYR A 62 8.25 -24.29 -17.77
CA TYR A 62 7.73 -23.20 -18.58
C TYR A 62 7.14 -23.74 -19.87
N TYR A 63 5.91 -23.38 -20.20
CA TYR A 63 5.36 -23.72 -21.52
C TYR A 63 6.05 -22.91 -22.62
N LYS A 64 6.17 -21.60 -22.36
CA LYS A 64 7.06 -20.64 -23.04
C LYS A 64 7.87 -19.90 -21.97
N PRO A 65 9.03 -19.27 -22.29
CA PRO A 65 9.89 -18.62 -21.30
C PRO A 65 9.18 -17.64 -20.34
N ASN A 66 8.08 -17.03 -20.80
CA ASN A 66 7.24 -16.09 -20.04
C ASN A 66 6.01 -16.72 -19.36
N ILE A 67 5.80 -18.03 -19.45
CA ILE A 67 4.60 -18.73 -18.97
C ILE A 67 5.01 -19.93 -18.11
N PRO A 68 5.26 -19.74 -16.80
CA PRO A 68 5.50 -20.83 -15.88
C PRO A 68 4.20 -21.61 -15.64
N VAL A 69 4.25 -22.94 -15.77
CA VAL A 69 3.07 -23.81 -15.64
C VAL A 69 3.19 -24.84 -14.53
N ALA A 70 4.41 -25.24 -14.15
CA ALA A 70 4.62 -26.15 -13.03
C ALA A 70 5.85 -25.82 -12.18
N VAL A 71 5.82 -26.24 -10.92
CA VAL A 71 6.96 -26.19 -10.00
C VAL A 71 7.20 -27.58 -9.42
N ILE A 72 8.46 -27.96 -9.26
CA ILE A 72 8.86 -29.22 -8.63
C ILE A 72 9.79 -28.93 -7.47
N GLU A 73 9.48 -29.50 -6.31
CA GLU A 73 10.37 -29.56 -5.16
C GLU A 73 10.93 -30.97 -5.01
N ALA A 74 12.24 -31.09 -5.09
CA ALA A 74 12.98 -32.32 -4.89
C ALA A 74 13.35 -32.51 -3.41
N LYS A 75 13.54 -33.77 -3.04
CA LYS A 75 14.18 -34.21 -1.81
C LYS A 75 15.15 -35.34 -2.11
N ASP A 76 16.13 -35.56 -1.25
CA ASP A 76 16.90 -36.81 -1.30
C ASP A 76 16.00 -38.03 -1.01
N ASN A 77 16.44 -39.23 -1.39
CA ASN A 77 15.61 -40.43 -1.34
C ASN A 77 15.34 -40.95 0.10
N SER A 78 15.94 -40.35 1.13
CA SER A 78 15.59 -40.70 2.53
C SER A 78 14.25 -40.11 2.97
N HIS A 79 13.74 -39.13 2.24
CA HIS A 79 12.44 -38.50 2.43
C HIS A 79 11.32 -39.24 1.68
N SER A 80 10.07 -38.99 2.07
CA SER A 80 8.91 -39.44 1.30
C SER A 80 8.76 -38.64 0.01
N VAL A 81 8.08 -39.21 -1.00
CA VAL A 81 7.85 -38.53 -2.29
C VAL A 81 7.12 -37.19 -2.12
N GLY A 82 6.26 -37.08 -1.10
CA GLY A 82 5.42 -35.90 -0.85
C GLY A 82 6.01 -34.88 0.12
N ASP A 83 7.18 -35.12 0.72
CA ASP A 83 7.72 -34.28 1.80
C ASP A 83 7.93 -32.81 1.39
N GLY A 84 8.23 -32.56 0.10
CA GLY A 84 8.38 -31.21 -0.43
C GLY A 84 7.07 -30.50 -0.80
N MET A 85 5.91 -31.15 -0.71
CA MET A 85 4.66 -30.64 -1.30
C MET A 85 4.22 -29.29 -0.72
N GLN A 86 4.23 -29.12 0.61
CA GLN A 86 3.82 -27.85 1.23
C GLN A 86 4.76 -26.69 0.86
N GLN A 87 6.05 -26.97 0.72
CA GLN A 87 7.05 -26.01 0.28
C GLN A 87 6.79 -25.62 -1.18
N ALA A 88 6.58 -26.61 -2.05
CA ALA A 88 6.26 -26.43 -3.46
C ALA A 88 4.95 -25.62 -3.65
N LEU A 89 3.93 -25.87 -2.83
CA LEU A 89 2.68 -25.10 -2.83
C LEU A 89 2.90 -23.63 -2.45
N GLY A 90 3.75 -23.36 -1.45
CA GLY A 90 4.12 -21.99 -1.08
C GLY A 90 4.89 -21.24 -2.18
N TYR A 91 5.69 -21.96 -2.96
CA TYR A 91 6.35 -21.41 -4.16
C TYR A 91 5.34 -21.16 -5.28
N ALA A 92 4.46 -22.13 -5.54
CA ALA A 92 3.41 -22.03 -6.54
C ALA A 92 2.46 -20.87 -6.28
N GLU A 93 2.08 -20.63 -5.02
CA GLU A 93 1.27 -19.47 -4.63
C GLU A 93 1.98 -18.15 -4.95
N THR A 94 3.26 -18.04 -4.59
CA THR A 94 4.07 -16.84 -4.87
C THR A 94 4.21 -16.61 -6.38
N LEU A 95 4.49 -17.66 -7.14
CA LEU A 95 4.74 -17.63 -8.57
C LEU A 95 3.48 -17.68 -9.44
N ASN A 96 2.30 -17.82 -8.82
CA ASN A 96 1.02 -18.05 -9.50
C ASN A 96 1.02 -19.25 -10.48
N ILE A 97 1.63 -20.36 -10.06
CA ILE A 97 1.77 -21.59 -10.86
C ILE A 97 0.67 -22.61 -10.48
N PRO A 98 -0.08 -23.17 -11.44
CA PRO A 98 -1.20 -24.07 -11.13
C PRO A 98 -0.81 -25.50 -10.78
N PHE A 99 0.27 -26.04 -11.36
CA PHE A 99 0.63 -27.45 -11.21
C PHE A 99 1.86 -27.61 -10.31
N VAL A 100 1.74 -28.44 -9.28
CA VAL A 100 2.77 -28.55 -8.24
C VAL A 100 3.17 -30.00 -8.09
N PHE A 101 4.47 -30.26 -8.04
CA PHE A 101 5.01 -31.60 -7.90
C PHE A 101 6.01 -31.65 -6.75
N SER A 102 6.06 -32.78 -6.06
CA SER A 102 7.17 -33.14 -5.17
C SER A 102 7.74 -34.49 -5.57
N SER A 103 9.05 -34.68 -5.42
CA SER A 103 9.71 -35.93 -5.77
C SER A 103 10.94 -36.21 -4.92
N ASN A 104 11.19 -37.47 -4.63
CA ASN A 104 12.43 -37.97 -4.02
C ASN A 104 13.22 -38.91 -4.97
N GLY A 105 12.85 -38.94 -6.25
CA GLY A 105 13.44 -39.82 -7.27
C GLY A 105 12.83 -41.21 -7.41
N ASP A 106 11.81 -41.60 -6.63
CA ASP A 106 11.04 -42.84 -6.83
C ASP A 106 9.74 -42.66 -7.63
N GLY A 107 9.21 -41.44 -7.61
CA GLY A 107 7.98 -41.04 -8.30
C GLY A 107 7.73 -39.55 -8.10
N PHE A 108 6.51 -39.10 -8.32
CA PHE A 108 6.06 -37.76 -8.01
C PHE A 108 4.76 -37.79 -7.24
N VAL A 109 4.57 -36.86 -6.30
CA VAL A 109 3.23 -36.46 -5.86
C VAL A 109 2.86 -35.23 -6.67
N PHE A 110 1.74 -35.27 -7.40
CA PHE A 110 1.19 -34.15 -8.15
C PHE A 110 0.02 -33.53 -7.39
N HIS A 111 0.01 -32.20 -7.26
CA HIS A 111 -1.10 -31.41 -6.74
C HIS A 111 -1.61 -30.43 -7.81
N ASP A 112 -2.92 -30.48 -8.08
CA ASP A 112 -3.61 -29.55 -8.96
C ASP A 112 -4.24 -28.39 -8.19
N ARG A 113 -3.62 -27.20 -8.26
CA ARG A 113 -4.15 -25.98 -7.59
C ARG A 113 -5.31 -25.35 -8.34
N THR A 114 -5.63 -25.79 -9.56
CA THR A 114 -6.75 -25.24 -10.34
C THR A 114 -8.10 -25.62 -9.76
N GLY A 115 -8.14 -26.70 -8.95
CA GLY A 115 -9.37 -27.28 -8.42
C GLY A 115 -10.17 -28.09 -9.44
N ALA A 116 -9.66 -28.27 -10.66
CA ALA A 116 -10.34 -28.99 -11.74
C ALA A 116 -10.14 -30.52 -11.67
N SER A 117 -9.11 -31.00 -10.98
CA SER A 117 -8.86 -32.43 -10.79
C SER A 117 -9.54 -32.99 -9.52
N ALA A 118 -10.08 -34.19 -9.62
CA ALA A 118 -10.54 -35.02 -8.51
C ALA A 118 -10.01 -36.46 -8.68
N PRO A 119 -9.18 -36.98 -7.77
CA PRO A 119 -8.63 -36.31 -6.59
C PRO A 119 -7.66 -35.17 -6.94
N ARG A 120 -7.44 -34.24 -5.98
CA ARG A 120 -6.55 -33.07 -6.17
C ARG A 120 -5.07 -33.42 -6.07
N GLU A 121 -4.74 -34.47 -5.32
CA GLU A 121 -3.39 -35.01 -5.22
C GLU A 121 -3.37 -36.45 -5.70
N VAL A 122 -2.35 -36.79 -6.48
CA VAL A 122 -2.14 -38.14 -7.03
C VAL A 122 -0.66 -38.50 -7.02
N ASP A 123 -0.37 -39.75 -6.72
CA ASP A 123 0.95 -40.33 -6.91
C ASP A 123 1.14 -40.71 -8.39
N LEU A 124 2.29 -40.36 -8.93
CA LEU A 124 2.71 -40.64 -10.30
C LEU A 124 4.01 -41.44 -10.28
N ALA A 125 4.09 -42.47 -11.12
CA ALA A 125 5.36 -43.13 -11.42
C ALA A 125 6.32 -42.18 -12.16
N LEU A 126 7.63 -42.47 -12.13
CA LEU A 126 8.65 -41.62 -12.79
C LEU A 126 8.50 -41.53 -14.31
N ASP A 127 7.82 -42.47 -14.95
CA ASP A 127 7.54 -42.48 -16.39
C ASP A 127 6.14 -41.92 -16.73
N ALA A 128 5.35 -41.57 -15.71
CA ALA A 128 4.00 -41.01 -15.84
C ALA A 128 3.97 -39.47 -15.65
N PHE A 129 5.11 -38.78 -15.76
CA PHE A 129 5.13 -37.32 -15.64
C PHE A 129 4.39 -36.68 -16.84
N PRO A 130 3.49 -35.70 -16.62
CA PRO A 130 2.69 -35.11 -17.70
C PRO A 130 3.53 -34.39 -18.76
N ALA A 131 3.15 -34.54 -20.03
CA ALA A 131 3.79 -33.83 -21.13
C ALA A 131 3.45 -32.32 -21.12
N PRO A 132 4.30 -31.45 -21.72
CA PRO A 132 4.03 -30.00 -21.76
C PRO A 132 2.66 -29.64 -22.34
N GLY A 133 2.25 -30.33 -23.42
CA GLY A 133 0.95 -30.11 -24.06
C GLY A 133 -0.24 -30.51 -23.19
N GLU A 134 -0.07 -31.51 -22.31
CA GLU A 134 -1.11 -31.93 -21.38
C GLU A 134 -1.33 -30.88 -20.29
N LEU A 135 -0.25 -30.44 -19.63
CA LEU A 135 -0.36 -29.37 -18.63
C LEU A 135 -0.86 -28.07 -19.25
N TRP A 136 -0.46 -27.77 -20.49
CA TRP A 136 -0.98 -26.61 -21.21
C TRP A 136 -2.48 -26.72 -21.51
N ALA A 137 -2.97 -27.89 -21.93
CA ALA A 137 -4.40 -28.11 -22.11
C ALA A 137 -5.19 -27.89 -20.81
N ARG A 138 -4.68 -28.39 -19.68
CA ARG A 138 -5.26 -28.14 -18.35
C ARG A 138 -5.20 -26.65 -17.97
N TYR A 139 -4.09 -25.97 -18.28
CA TYR A 139 -3.93 -24.53 -18.05
C TYR A 139 -4.99 -23.73 -18.83
N ARG A 140 -5.16 -24.02 -20.12
CA ARG A 140 -6.18 -23.37 -20.97
C ARG A 140 -7.58 -23.59 -20.43
N ALA A 141 -7.91 -24.82 -20.02
CA ALA A 141 -9.21 -25.15 -19.45
C ALA A 141 -9.45 -24.39 -18.14
N TRP A 142 -8.47 -24.37 -17.22
CA TRP A 142 -8.54 -23.63 -15.96
C TRP A 142 -8.72 -22.13 -16.18
N LYS A 143 -7.97 -21.57 -17.13
CA LYS A 143 -8.07 -20.15 -17.48
C LYS A 143 -9.28 -19.84 -18.34
N GLY A 144 -9.97 -20.81 -18.94
CA GLY A 144 -11.04 -20.57 -19.91
C GLY A 144 -10.54 -19.85 -21.17
N LEU A 145 -9.38 -20.24 -21.70
CA LEU A 145 -8.82 -19.66 -22.93
C LEU A 145 -9.43 -20.31 -24.17
N THR A 146 -10.05 -19.51 -25.04
CA THR A 146 -10.41 -19.93 -26.40
C THR A 146 -9.15 -20.06 -27.27
N PRO A 147 -9.21 -20.72 -28.44
CA PRO A 147 -8.09 -20.75 -29.38
C PRO A 147 -7.56 -19.36 -29.76
N GLU A 148 -8.44 -18.38 -29.95
CA GLU A 148 -8.07 -17.01 -30.28
C GLU A 148 -7.39 -16.30 -29.08
N ALA A 149 -7.92 -16.52 -27.87
CA ALA A 149 -7.33 -15.98 -26.65
C ALA A 149 -5.93 -16.58 -26.39
N GLU A 150 -5.74 -17.86 -26.71
CA GLU A 150 -4.45 -18.54 -26.62
C GLU A 150 -3.40 -17.90 -27.52
N GLU A 151 -3.72 -17.52 -28.75
CA GLU A 151 -2.75 -16.87 -29.65
C GLU A 151 -2.20 -15.56 -29.06
N ILE A 152 -3.04 -14.81 -28.35
CA ILE A 152 -2.65 -13.58 -27.64
C ILE A 152 -1.77 -13.93 -26.43
N VAL A 153 -2.17 -14.92 -25.63
CA VAL A 153 -1.44 -15.38 -24.45
C VAL A 153 -0.08 -15.98 -24.81
N LEU A 154 0.12 -16.51 -26.01
CA LEU A 154 1.40 -17.09 -26.43
C LEU A 154 2.39 -16.08 -27.02
N GLN A 155 2.03 -14.80 -27.15
CA GLN A 155 2.96 -13.77 -27.63
C GLN A 155 4.18 -13.62 -26.71
N ASP A 156 5.36 -13.52 -27.33
CA ASP A 156 6.65 -13.46 -26.66
C ASP A 156 6.97 -12.07 -26.09
N TYR A 157 7.80 -12.05 -25.04
CA TYR A 157 8.37 -10.80 -24.55
C TYR A 157 9.36 -10.18 -25.52
N HIS A 158 9.64 -8.90 -25.32
CA HIS A 158 10.87 -8.32 -25.83
C HIS A 158 12.04 -8.80 -24.97
N GLU A 159 13.06 -9.37 -25.62
CA GLU A 159 14.33 -9.71 -25.00
C GLU A 159 15.41 -8.75 -25.56
N ASP A 160 16.09 -8.01 -24.68
CA ASP A 160 17.11 -7.03 -25.07
C ASP A 160 18.54 -7.63 -25.14
N GLY A 161 18.67 -8.94 -24.96
CA GLY A 161 19.96 -9.65 -24.91
C GLY A 161 20.83 -9.29 -23.69
N GLY A 162 20.38 -8.37 -22.83
CA GLY A 162 21.12 -7.88 -21.66
C GLY A 162 20.99 -8.74 -20.41
N GLY A 163 20.34 -9.90 -20.51
CA GLY A 163 20.11 -10.82 -19.39
C GLY A 163 19.12 -10.30 -18.33
N LYS A 164 18.45 -9.16 -18.57
CA LYS A 164 17.40 -8.63 -17.68
C LYS A 164 16.08 -9.37 -17.89
N ALA A 165 15.90 -10.46 -17.16
CA ALA A 165 14.60 -11.13 -17.08
C ALA A 165 13.62 -10.33 -16.18
N PRO A 166 12.31 -10.28 -16.52
CA PRO A 166 11.30 -9.77 -15.61
C PRO A 166 11.32 -10.56 -14.28
N ARG A 167 11.12 -9.85 -13.17
CA ARG A 167 10.93 -10.50 -11.86
C ARG A 167 9.61 -11.28 -11.86
N TYR A 168 9.49 -12.29 -11.00
CA TYR A 168 8.30 -13.16 -10.99
C TYR A 168 6.97 -12.38 -10.90
N TYR A 169 6.92 -11.35 -10.05
CA TYR A 169 5.70 -10.55 -9.88
C TYR A 169 5.39 -9.69 -11.11
N GLN A 170 6.41 -9.33 -11.91
CA GLN A 170 6.20 -8.66 -13.19
C GLN A 170 5.66 -9.64 -14.22
N ILE A 171 6.18 -10.88 -14.25
CA ILE A 171 5.63 -11.96 -15.10
C ILE A 171 4.16 -12.19 -14.76
N ASN A 172 3.82 -12.31 -13.48
CA ASN A 172 2.44 -12.48 -13.01
C ASN A 172 1.55 -11.31 -13.43
N ALA A 173 2.02 -10.07 -13.25
CA ALA A 173 1.27 -8.86 -13.64
C ALA A 173 1.00 -8.83 -15.15
N VAL A 174 2.01 -9.10 -15.97
CA VAL A 174 1.87 -9.07 -17.43
C VAL A 174 0.97 -10.21 -17.89
N ASN A 175 1.13 -11.43 -17.37
CA ASN A 175 0.28 -12.55 -17.75
C ASN A 175 -1.18 -12.34 -17.31
N ALA A 176 -1.43 -11.83 -16.11
CA ALA A 176 -2.78 -11.50 -15.65
C ALA A 176 -3.45 -10.45 -16.56
N ALA A 177 -2.72 -9.40 -16.96
CA ALA A 177 -3.24 -8.39 -17.87
C ALA A 177 -3.52 -8.96 -19.27
N ILE A 178 -2.58 -9.73 -19.85
CA ILE A 178 -2.75 -10.34 -21.16
C ILE A 178 -3.90 -11.35 -21.18
N GLU A 179 -4.03 -12.17 -20.13
CA GLU A 179 -5.16 -13.10 -19.98
C GLU A 179 -6.50 -12.39 -19.87
N ALA A 180 -6.58 -11.27 -19.13
CA ALA A 180 -7.81 -10.48 -19.04
C ALA A 180 -8.20 -9.89 -20.40
N ILE A 181 -7.23 -9.30 -21.11
CA ILE A 181 -7.44 -8.71 -22.44
C ILE A 181 -7.85 -9.78 -23.45
N ALA A 182 -7.20 -10.94 -23.43
CA ALA A 182 -7.52 -12.06 -24.30
C ALA A 182 -8.95 -12.60 -24.09
N LYS A 183 -9.52 -12.40 -22.90
CA LYS A 183 -10.91 -12.76 -22.56
C LYS A 183 -11.92 -11.64 -22.85
N GLY A 184 -11.49 -10.55 -23.49
CA GLY A 184 -12.36 -9.42 -23.82
C GLY A 184 -12.64 -8.47 -22.65
N GLN A 185 -11.83 -8.50 -21.58
CA GLN A 185 -11.91 -7.47 -20.54
C GLN A 185 -11.23 -6.19 -21.04
N ASP A 186 -12.00 -5.12 -21.23
CA ASP A 186 -11.49 -3.84 -21.74
C ASP A 186 -11.03 -2.87 -20.68
N ARG A 187 -11.27 -3.14 -19.40
CA ARG A 187 -10.78 -2.31 -18.28
C ARG A 187 -9.99 -3.14 -17.29
N ILE A 188 -8.73 -2.80 -17.12
CA ILE A 188 -7.77 -3.58 -16.33
C ILE A 188 -7.11 -2.66 -15.31
N LEU A 189 -7.03 -3.09 -14.06
CA LEU A 189 -6.28 -2.41 -13.02
C LEU A 189 -5.11 -3.27 -12.54
N LEU A 190 -3.92 -2.68 -12.48
CA LEU A 190 -2.70 -3.27 -11.94
C LEU A 190 -2.21 -2.42 -10.76
N VAL A 191 -2.14 -3.04 -9.59
CA VAL A 191 -1.66 -2.38 -8.36
C VAL A 191 -0.23 -2.83 -8.06
N MET A 192 0.74 -1.95 -8.18
CA MET A 192 2.15 -2.27 -8.01
C MET A 192 2.87 -1.17 -7.25
N ALA A 193 3.51 -1.52 -6.12
CA ALA A 193 4.24 -0.56 -5.30
C ALA A 193 5.28 0.23 -6.10
N THR A 194 5.51 1.48 -5.71
CA THR A 194 6.56 2.31 -6.31
C THR A 194 7.92 1.60 -6.24
N GLY A 195 8.69 1.67 -7.32
CA GLY A 195 10.00 1.02 -7.39
C GLY A 195 9.98 -0.48 -7.73
N THR A 196 8.83 -1.03 -8.12
CA THR A 196 8.71 -2.44 -8.53
C THR A 196 8.81 -2.67 -10.04
N GLY A 197 8.83 -1.59 -10.84
CA GLY A 197 9.04 -1.64 -12.31
C GLY A 197 7.75 -1.60 -13.13
N LYS A 198 6.80 -0.72 -12.76
CA LYS A 198 5.51 -0.53 -13.47
C LYS A 198 5.69 -0.20 -14.95
N THR A 199 6.58 0.73 -15.28
CA THR A 199 6.89 1.14 -16.65
C THR A 199 7.37 -0.03 -17.51
N TYR A 200 8.30 -0.84 -16.98
CA TYR A 200 8.76 -2.06 -17.64
C TYR A 200 7.64 -3.11 -17.80
N THR A 201 6.76 -3.26 -16.81
CA THR A 201 5.57 -4.13 -16.91
C THR A 201 4.62 -3.64 -18.01
N ALA A 202 4.34 -2.33 -18.07
CA ALA A 202 3.55 -1.71 -19.12
C ALA A 202 4.16 -1.94 -20.51
N PHE A 203 5.47 -1.73 -20.64
CA PHE A 203 6.23 -1.99 -21.86
C PHE A 203 6.02 -3.42 -22.36
N GLN A 204 6.19 -4.43 -21.51
CA GLN A 204 6.05 -5.83 -21.91
C GLN A 204 4.60 -6.21 -22.28
N ILE A 205 3.58 -5.60 -21.65
CA ILE A 205 2.17 -5.78 -22.05
C ILE A 205 1.96 -5.19 -23.45
N ILE A 206 2.35 -3.92 -23.64
CA ILE A 206 2.20 -3.22 -24.92
C ILE A 206 2.95 -3.97 -26.02
N TRP A 207 4.20 -4.38 -25.76
CA TRP A 207 5.02 -5.10 -26.72
C TRP A 207 4.35 -6.38 -27.23
N ARG A 208 3.83 -7.21 -26.31
CA ARG A 208 3.16 -8.47 -26.68
C ARG A 208 1.94 -8.25 -27.57
N LEU A 209 1.11 -7.27 -27.21
CA LEU A 209 -0.10 -6.95 -27.98
C LEU A 209 0.21 -6.29 -29.32
N TRP A 210 1.24 -5.42 -29.35
CA TRP A 210 1.69 -4.71 -30.54
C TRP A 210 2.39 -5.63 -31.54
N LYS A 211 3.33 -6.47 -31.08
CA LYS A 211 4.02 -7.44 -31.94
C LYS A 211 3.09 -8.51 -32.50
N GLY A 212 2.11 -8.95 -31.72
CA GLY A 212 1.05 -9.85 -32.21
C GLY A 212 0.06 -9.19 -33.17
N GLY A 213 0.12 -7.86 -33.37
CA GLY A 213 -0.79 -7.12 -34.24
C GLY A 213 -2.20 -6.92 -33.66
N TYR A 214 -2.42 -7.27 -32.38
CA TYR A 214 -3.72 -7.20 -31.71
C TYR A 214 -4.10 -5.78 -31.27
N ARG A 215 -3.10 -4.94 -30.96
CA ARG A 215 -3.26 -3.53 -30.59
C ARG A 215 -2.17 -2.71 -31.27
N LYS A 216 -2.52 -1.99 -32.34
CA LYS A 216 -1.56 -1.26 -33.17
C LYS A 216 -1.35 0.15 -32.68
N ARG A 217 -2.43 0.87 -32.37
CA ARG A 217 -2.38 2.26 -31.93
C ARG A 217 -2.52 2.34 -30.41
N VAL A 218 -1.43 2.68 -29.74
CA VAL A 218 -1.33 2.67 -28.29
C VAL A 218 -1.12 4.08 -27.76
N LEU A 219 -1.84 4.46 -26.71
CA LEU A 219 -1.63 5.71 -25.97
C LEU A 219 -1.14 5.40 -24.56
N PHE A 220 0.06 5.87 -24.22
CA PHE A 220 0.60 5.83 -22.86
C PHE A 220 0.51 7.22 -22.21
N LEU A 221 -0.20 7.32 -21.09
CA LEU A 221 -0.39 8.56 -20.34
C LEU A 221 0.36 8.51 -19.02
N ALA A 222 1.04 9.61 -18.71
CA ALA A 222 1.71 9.81 -17.43
C ALA A 222 1.40 11.18 -16.82
N ASP A 223 1.69 11.32 -15.52
CA ASP A 223 1.49 12.56 -14.74
C ASP A 223 2.47 13.67 -15.13
N ARG A 224 3.70 13.35 -15.53
CA ARG A 224 4.76 14.36 -15.71
C ARG A 224 5.62 14.18 -16.95
N ASN A 225 6.06 15.30 -17.53
CA ASN A 225 6.89 15.30 -18.74
C ASN A 225 8.16 14.45 -18.58
N VAL A 226 8.84 14.59 -17.43
CA VAL A 226 10.05 13.82 -17.12
C VAL A 226 9.79 12.31 -17.16
N LEU A 227 8.61 11.85 -16.73
CA LEU A 227 8.25 10.43 -16.79
C LEU A 227 8.06 9.96 -18.23
N VAL A 228 7.44 10.77 -19.08
CA VAL A 228 7.27 10.46 -20.51
C VAL A 228 8.64 10.37 -21.18
N ASP A 229 9.48 11.39 -21.01
CA ASP A 229 10.80 11.46 -21.64
C ASP A 229 11.69 10.30 -21.19
N GLN A 230 11.71 10.01 -19.89
CA GLN A 230 12.47 8.90 -19.33
C GLN A 230 11.97 7.54 -19.82
N THR A 231 10.65 7.39 -20.00
CA THR A 231 10.06 6.15 -20.53
C THR A 231 10.51 5.90 -21.97
N MET A 232 10.46 6.93 -22.83
CA MET A 232 10.85 6.82 -24.25
C MET A 232 12.31 6.42 -24.45
N VAL A 233 13.23 6.97 -23.65
CA VAL A 233 14.68 6.71 -23.82
C VAL A 233 15.15 5.41 -23.15
N ASN A 234 14.38 4.90 -22.19
CA ASN A 234 14.72 3.69 -21.43
C ASN A 234 13.85 2.51 -21.82
N ASP A 235 12.82 2.20 -21.03
CA ASP A 235 12.01 0.98 -21.17
C ASP A 235 11.35 0.87 -22.55
N PHE A 236 10.91 1.98 -23.14
CA PHE A 236 10.21 1.99 -24.43
C PHE A 236 11.14 2.18 -25.63
N ARG A 237 12.45 2.31 -25.40
CA ARG A 237 13.46 2.43 -26.47
C ARG A 237 13.29 1.38 -27.59
N PRO A 238 12.90 0.12 -27.33
CA PRO A 238 12.71 -0.88 -28.39
C PRO A 238 11.63 -0.55 -29.43
N PHE A 239 10.67 0.33 -29.13
CA PHE A 239 9.70 0.80 -30.13
C PHE A 239 10.35 1.73 -31.17
N GLY A 240 11.45 2.41 -30.80
CA GLY A 240 12.24 3.23 -31.72
C GLY A 240 11.41 4.31 -32.43
N GLY A 241 11.53 4.36 -33.76
CA GLY A 241 10.90 5.38 -34.60
C GLY A 241 9.37 5.31 -34.70
N THR A 242 8.73 4.27 -34.15
CA THR A 242 7.25 4.17 -34.13
C THR A 242 6.64 4.98 -32.99
N MET A 243 7.46 5.54 -32.09
CA MET A 243 7.01 6.36 -30.97
C MET A 243 6.85 7.83 -31.34
N ALA A 244 5.81 8.47 -30.80
CA ALA A 244 5.63 9.90 -30.82
C ALA A 244 5.25 10.46 -29.45
N LYS A 245 5.83 11.60 -29.09
CA LYS A 245 5.37 12.40 -27.94
C LYS A 245 4.26 13.35 -28.36
N LEU A 246 3.14 13.30 -27.65
CA LEU A 246 2.03 14.26 -27.78
C LEU A 246 2.34 15.49 -26.94
N SER A 247 2.39 16.65 -27.60
CA SER A 247 2.39 17.95 -26.93
C SER A 247 1.79 19.01 -27.86
N ALA A 248 1.30 20.12 -27.30
CA ALA A 248 0.74 21.23 -28.07
C ALA A 248 1.73 21.80 -29.12
N SER A 249 3.04 21.62 -28.89
CA SER A 249 4.14 22.09 -29.73
C SER A 249 4.79 20.98 -30.57
N ALA A 250 4.28 19.74 -30.53
CA ALA A 250 4.90 18.61 -31.21
C ALA A 250 4.77 18.71 -32.73
N LYS A 251 5.85 18.39 -33.45
CA LYS A 251 5.87 18.29 -34.93
C LYS A 251 5.01 17.14 -35.48
N THR A 252 4.50 16.28 -34.60
CA THR A 252 3.66 15.11 -34.91
C THR A 252 2.26 15.48 -35.42
N ILE A 253 1.85 16.74 -35.28
CA ILE A 253 0.56 17.25 -35.74
C ILE A 253 0.82 18.36 -36.77
N GLN A 254 0.53 18.09 -38.03
CA GLN A 254 0.61 19.10 -39.08
C GLN A 254 -0.61 20.03 -38.96
N ARG A 255 -0.36 21.33 -38.91
CA ARG A 255 -1.38 22.38 -38.90
C ARG A 255 -1.54 22.91 -40.32
N SER A 256 -2.63 22.56 -41.00
CA SER A 256 -2.95 23.14 -42.31
C SER A 256 -4.42 23.57 -42.33
N GLY A 257 -4.67 24.87 -42.55
CA GLY A 257 -6.02 25.42 -42.68
C GLY A 257 -6.96 25.24 -41.48
N GLY A 258 -6.44 25.14 -40.25
CA GLY A 258 -7.25 24.90 -39.04
C GLY A 258 -7.62 23.43 -38.79
N VAL A 259 -7.20 22.51 -39.66
CA VAL A 259 -7.36 21.07 -39.47
C VAL A 259 -6.06 20.50 -38.90
N HIS A 260 -6.17 19.83 -37.75
CA HIS A 260 -5.07 19.11 -37.12
C HIS A 260 -4.96 17.73 -37.79
N ARG A 261 -3.87 17.49 -38.54
CA ARG A 261 -3.60 16.18 -39.15
C ARG A 261 -2.54 15.45 -38.34
N VAL A 262 -2.97 14.37 -37.68
CA VAL A 262 -2.08 13.44 -36.96
C VAL A 262 -1.28 12.65 -37.98
N ASP A 263 0.04 12.58 -37.78
CA ASP A 263 0.89 11.68 -38.55
C ASP A 263 0.58 10.22 -38.16
N ALA A 264 -0.03 9.49 -39.11
CA ALA A 264 -0.42 8.10 -38.95
C ALA A 264 0.75 7.11 -39.07
N ALA A 265 1.98 7.60 -39.31
CA ALA A 265 3.19 6.77 -39.33
C ALA A 265 3.61 6.28 -37.93
N TYR A 266 3.10 6.90 -36.86
CA TYR A 266 3.37 6.50 -35.48
C TYR A 266 2.31 5.52 -34.98
N GLU A 267 2.74 4.62 -34.10
CA GLU A 267 1.88 3.57 -33.53
C GLU A 267 1.82 3.66 -32.01
N ILE A 268 2.89 4.16 -31.37
CA ILE A 268 2.98 4.30 -29.92
C ILE A 268 3.03 5.78 -29.57
N TYR A 269 1.99 6.29 -28.93
CA TYR A 269 1.85 7.69 -28.56
C TYR A 269 2.06 7.83 -27.05
N LEU A 270 2.87 8.79 -26.61
CA LEU A 270 3.08 9.09 -25.20
C LEU A 270 2.70 10.53 -24.90
N GLY A 271 1.93 10.77 -23.83
CA GLY A 271 1.43 12.10 -23.51
C GLY A 271 1.24 12.32 -22.02
N LEU A 272 1.07 13.59 -21.65
CA LEU A 272 0.57 13.96 -20.33
C LEU A 272 -0.93 14.13 -20.38
N TYR A 273 -1.65 13.56 -19.43
CA TYR A 273 -3.10 13.75 -19.39
C TYR A 273 -3.46 15.25 -19.27
N GLN A 274 -2.78 16.02 -18.41
CA GLN A 274 -3.01 17.47 -18.28
C GLN A 274 -2.79 18.25 -19.58
N ALA A 275 -1.80 17.84 -20.39
CA ALA A 275 -1.45 18.52 -21.62
C ALA A 275 -2.39 18.19 -22.78
N ILE A 276 -3.10 17.06 -22.71
CA ILE A 276 -4.04 16.65 -23.76
C ILE A 276 -5.48 17.01 -23.45
N THR A 277 -5.86 17.17 -22.17
CA THR A 277 -7.20 17.68 -21.79
C THR A 277 -7.26 19.20 -21.87
N GLY A 278 -6.43 19.95 -21.13
CA GLY A 278 -6.53 21.42 -21.08
C GLY A 278 -7.89 21.95 -20.54
N PRO A 279 -7.95 23.17 -19.96
CA PRO A 279 -9.20 23.73 -19.44
C PRO A 279 -10.21 24.12 -20.53
N GLU A 280 -9.75 24.50 -21.72
CA GLU A 280 -10.61 24.99 -22.80
C GLU A 280 -10.74 23.97 -23.94
N GLU A 281 -11.89 23.95 -24.59
CA GLU A 281 -12.26 22.92 -25.57
C GLU A 281 -11.28 22.84 -26.77
N TYR A 282 -10.73 23.97 -27.21
CA TYR A 282 -9.75 23.99 -28.30
C TYR A 282 -8.36 23.47 -27.88
N GLN A 283 -8.10 23.33 -26.58
CA GLN A 283 -6.86 22.81 -26.01
C GLN A 283 -6.91 21.28 -25.81
N LYS A 284 -8.09 20.65 -25.96
CA LYS A 284 -8.31 19.21 -25.87
C LYS A 284 -7.70 18.48 -27.05
N THR A 285 -6.38 18.32 -27.06
CA THR A 285 -5.65 17.70 -28.17
C THR A 285 -6.04 16.24 -28.42
N TYR A 286 -6.61 15.56 -27.42
CA TYR A 286 -7.10 14.19 -27.62
C TYR A 286 -8.28 14.12 -28.62
N ARG A 287 -9.06 15.21 -28.77
CA ARG A 287 -10.16 15.30 -29.76
C ARG A 287 -9.67 15.47 -31.19
N TRP A 288 -8.37 15.65 -31.41
CA TRP A 288 -7.77 15.61 -32.74
C TRP A 288 -7.68 14.18 -33.30
N PHE A 289 -7.85 13.18 -32.43
CA PHE A 289 -7.97 11.77 -32.79
C PHE A 289 -9.45 11.39 -32.76
N SER A 290 -9.87 10.48 -33.65
CA SER A 290 -11.23 9.96 -33.60
C SER A 290 -11.42 9.08 -32.34
N PRO A 291 -12.66 8.94 -31.81
CA PRO A 291 -12.93 8.10 -30.63
C PRO A 291 -12.49 6.64 -30.74
N GLY A 292 -12.42 6.11 -31.97
CA GLY A 292 -11.95 4.75 -32.28
C GLY A 292 -10.51 4.69 -32.79
N PHE A 293 -9.71 5.74 -32.57
CA PHE A 293 -8.34 5.78 -33.05
C PHE A 293 -7.42 4.87 -32.24
N PHE A 294 -7.47 4.89 -30.91
CA PHE A 294 -6.60 4.05 -30.10
C PHE A 294 -7.23 2.67 -29.89
N ASP A 295 -6.41 1.63 -29.99
CA ASP A 295 -6.81 0.26 -29.68
C ASP A 295 -6.52 -0.06 -28.19
N LEU A 296 -5.48 0.59 -27.62
CA LEU A 296 -5.03 0.39 -26.25
C LEU A 296 -4.64 1.73 -25.60
N ILE A 297 -5.07 1.95 -24.37
CA ILE A 297 -4.65 3.08 -23.53
C ILE A 297 -4.06 2.54 -22.23
N VAL A 298 -2.89 3.04 -21.85
CA VAL A 298 -2.24 2.71 -20.59
C VAL A 298 -2.02 4.00 -19.79
N ILE A 299 -2.47 4.03 -18.54
CA ILE A 299 -2.31 5.18 -17.65
C ILE A 299 -1.44 4.79 -16.46
N ASP A 300 -0.30 5.46 -16.29
CA ASP A 300 0.52 5.34 -15.10
C ASP A 300 0.08 6.33 -13.99
N GLU A 301 0.15 5.86 -12.75
CA GLU A 301 -0.30 6.57 -11.53
C GLU A 301 -1.79 6.99 -11.58
N CYS A 302 -2.68 6.09 -12.00
CA CYS A 302 -4.14 6.29 -12.15
C CYS A 302 -4.94 6.50 -10.84
N HIS A 303 -4.31 7.08 -9.81
CA HIS A 303 -4.88 7.39 -8.50
C HIS A 303 -4.72 8.86 -8.10
N ARG A 304 -4.01 9.64 -8.92
CA ARG A 304 -3.75 11.05 -8.66
C ARG A 304 -4.86 11.91 -9.23
N GLY A 305 -5.85 12.17 -8.39
CA GLY A 305 -6.70 13.32 -8.63
C GLY A 305 -7.35 13.94 -7.41
N SER A 306 -7.41 15.28 -7.43
CA SER A 306 -8.58 16.02 -6.97
C SER A 306 -9.81 15.62 -7.81
N VAL A 307 -11.04 15.99 -7.41
CA VAL A 307 -12.25 15.75 -8.23
C VAL A 307 -12.05 16.24 -9.68
N ALA A 308 -11.27 17.31 -9.89
CA ALA A 308 -10.94 17.86 -11.21
C ALA A 308 -9.92 17.03 -12.01
N ASP A 309 -8.85 16.53 -11.38
CA ASP A 309 -7.87 15.69 -12.07
C ASP A 309 -8.45 14.30 -12.40
N ASP A 310 -9.32 13.76 -11.52
CA ASP A 310 -10.06 12.53 -11.81
C ASP A 310 -11.04 12.72 -12.97
N SER A 311 -11.56 13.93 -13.16
CA SER A 311 -12.36 14.26 -14.33
C SER A 311 -11.52 14.30 -15.63
N ALA A 312 -10.25 14.71 -15.55
CA ALA A 312 -9.42 14.94 -16.73
C ALA A 312 -8.97 13.65 -17.46
N TRP A 313 -8.50 12.63 -16.71
CA TRP A 313 -8.17 11.34 -17.33
C TRP A 313 -9.43 10.54 -17.67
N ARG A 314 -10.48 10.66 -16.85
CA ARG A 314 -11.75 9.98 -17.10
C ARG A 314 -12.43 10.48 -18.37
N GLU A 315 -12.38 11.79 -18.66
CA GLU A 315 -12.86 12.34 -19.93
C GLU A 315 -12.15 11.72 -21.13
N ILE A 316 -10.82 11.55 -21.07
CA ILE A 316 -10.03 10.93 -22.14
C ILE A 316 -10.44 9.45 -22.32
N LEU A 317 -10.57 8.71 -21.22
CA LEU A 317 -10.92 7.30 -21.28
C LEU A 317 -12.36 7.05 -21.71
N GLU A 318 -13.30 7.91 -21.31
CA GLU A 318 -14.69 7.84 -21.77
C GLU A 318 -14.80 8.19 -23.26
N TYR A 319 -14.00 9.16 -23.74
CA TYR A 319 -13.90 9.48 -25.16
C TYR A 319 -13.38 8.30 -25.99
N PHE A 320 -12.31 7.65 -25.56
CA PHE A 320 -11.75 6.45 -26.19
C PHE A 320 -12.30 5.15 -25.57
N SER A 321 -13.61 5.09 -25.32
CA SER A 321 -14.28 3.97 -24.66
C SER A 321 -14.16 2.63 -25.41
N SER A 322 -13.92 2.67 -26.73
CA SER A 322 -13.70 1.46 -27.55
C SER A 322 -12.30 0.85 -27.42
N ALA A 323 -11.34 1.59 -26.87
CA ALA A 323 -10.00 1.09 -26.61
C ALA A 323 -10.01 0.20 -25.37
N THR A 324 -9.14 -0.81 -25.34
CA THR A 324 -8.80 -1.49 -24.08
C THR A 324 -7.99 -0.53 -23.19
N GLN A 325 -8.23 -0.51 -21.88
CA GLN A 325 -7.71 0.50 -20.96
C GLN A 325 -7.05 -0.16 -19.75
N ILE A 326 -5.78 0.16 -19.50
CA ILE A 326 -4.99 -0.37 -18.39
C ILE A 326 -4.61 0.76 -17.44
N GLY A 327 -5.10 0.72 -16.22
CA GLY A 327 -4.67 1.57 -15.12
C GLY A 327 -3.53 0.92 -14.32
N LEU A 328 -2.45 1.65 -14.11
CA LEU A 328 -1.33 1.28 -13.23
C LEU A 328 -1.29 2.22 -12.03
N THR A 329 -1.27 1.66 -10.82
CA THR A 329 -1.21 2.47 -9.59
C THR A 329 -0.38 1.80 -8.51
N ALA A 330 0.24 2.58 -7.63
CA ALA A 330 0.82 2.05 -6.39
C ALA A 330 -0.16 2.06 -5.21
N THR A 331 -1.26 2.79 -5.36
CA THR A 331 -2.18 3.16 -4.29
C THR A 331 -3.60 3.28 -4.85
N PRO A 332 -4.34 2.17 -4.97
CA PRO A 332 -5.74 2.24 -5.34
C PRO A 332 -6.50 3.11 -4.33
N LYS A 333 -7.51 3.83 -4.80
CA LYS A 333 -8.38 4.69 -3.98
C LYS A 333 -9.79 4.10 -3.96
N GLU A 334 -10.37 3.99 -2.78
CA GLU A 334 -11.71 3.42 -2.54
C GLU A 334 -12.67 4.47 -1.96
N THR A 335 -12.61 5.72 -2.40
CA THR A 335 -13.54 6.74 -1.89
C THR A 335 -14.80 6.84 -2.77
N ARG A 336 -15.94 7.18 -2.15
CA ARG A 336 -17.29 7.30 -2.76
C ARG A 336 -17.35 8.23 -3.99
N TYR A 337 -16.42 9.17 -4.14
CA TYR A 337 -16.44 10.20 -5.19
C TYR A 337 -15.31 10.07 -6.23
N ALA A 338 -14.35 9.16 -6.02
CA ALA A 338 -13.10 9.07 -6.79
C ALA A 338 -12.45 7.68 -6.61
N SER A 339 -13.13 6.63 -7.07
CA SER A 339 -12.60 5.27 -7.03
C SER A 339 -12.13 4.85 -8.42
N ASN A 340 -10.82 4.63 -8.57
CA ASN A 340 -10.26 4.02 -9.76
C ASN A 340 -10.69 2.55 -9.89
N ILE A 341 -10.99 1.87 -8.78
CA ILE A 341 -11.63 0.55 -8.79
C ILE A 341 -13.06 0.63 -9.35
N ALA A 342 -13.83 1.68 -9.04
CA ALA A 342 -15.17 1.83 -9.63
C ALA A 342 -15.12 2.00 -11.16
N TYR A 343 -14.04 2.58 -11.69
CA TYR A 343 -13.87 2.72 -13.13
C TYR A 343 -13.31 1.46 -13.80
N PHE A 344 -12.20 0.92 -13.28
CA PHE A 344 -11.45 -0.18 -13.88
C PHE A 344 -11.88 -1.57 -13.42
N GLY A 345 -12.66 -1.67 -12.34
CA GLY A 345 -12.94 -2.92 -11.64
C GLY A 345 -11.85 -3.32 -10.65
N GLU A 346 -12.01 -4.51 -10.07
CA GLU A 346 -11.02 -5.13 -9.19
C GLU A 346 -9.66 -5.30 -9.89
N PRO A 347 -8.54 -5.11 -9.18
CA PRO A 347 -7.23 -5.29 -9.77
C PRO A 347 -6.98 -6.75 -10.15
N VAL A 348 -6.61 -6.97 -11.42
CA VAL A 348 -6.26 -8.31 -11.92
C VAL A 348 -4.95 -8.82 -11.32
N PHE A 349 -4.13 -7.90 -10.79
CA PHE A 349 -2.92 -8.22 -10.05
C PHE A 349 -2.55 -7.12 -9.06
N SER A 350 -2.06 -7.52 -7.89
CA SER A 350 -1.57 -6.63 -6.85
C SER A 350 -0.20 -7.09 -6.31
N TYR A 351 0.73 -6.15 -6.15
CA TYR A 351 2.02 -6.37 -5.50
C TYR A 351 2.40 -5.18 -4.61
N SER A 352 2.31 -5.39 -3.30
CA SER A 352 2.39 -4.35 -2.29
C SER A 352 3.82 -4.01 -1.87
N LEU A 353 3.97 -2.85 -1.21
CA LEU A 353 5.24 -2.44 -0.59
C LEU A 353 5.71 -3.48 0.45
N LYS A 354 4.77 -4.07 1.20
CA LYS A 354 5.05 -5.10 2.21
C LYS A 354 5.66 -6.35 1.57
N GLU A 355 5.12 -6.79 0.45
CA GLU A 355 5.65 -7.93 -0.31
C GLU A 355 7.01 -7.60 -0.91
N GLY A 356 7.15 -6.44 -1.55
CA GLY A 356 8.45 -5.96 -2.04
C GLY A 356 9.56 -5.96 -0.98
N ILE A 357 9.25 -5.56 0.26
CA ILE A 357 10.20 -5.62 1.38
C ILE A 357 10.45 -7.06 1.84
N ARG A 358 9.40 -7.88 1.98
CA ARG A 358 9.49 -9.29 2.38
C ARG A 358 10.36 -10.08 1.40
N ASP A 359 10.20 -9.83 0.12
CA ASP A 359 10.86 -10.58 -0.95
C ASP A 359 12.26 -10.02 -1.27
N GLY A 360 12.66 -8.94 -0.59
CA GLY A 360 14.02 -8.39 -0.64
C GLY A 360 14.30 -7.47 -1.83
N PHE A 361 13.25 -7.08 -2.56
CA PHE A 361 13.32 -6.20 -3.72
C PHE A 361 13.19 -4.71 -3.39
N LEU A 362 12.55 -4.39 -2.27
CA LEU A 362 12.42 -3.04 -1.73
C LEU A 362 13.08 -2.93 -0.36
N ALA A 363 13.65 -1.75 -0.10
CA ALA A 363 14.33 -1.41 1.12
C ALA A 363 13.30 -1.17 2.25
N PRO A 364 13.46 -1.77 3.44
CA PRO A 364 12.70 -1.38 4.63
C PRO A 364 13.06 0.04 5.08
N HIS A 365 12.19 0.63 5.91
CA HIS A 365 12.42 1.95 6.50
C HIS A 365 12.51 1.88 8.03
N LYS A 366 13.29 2.80 8.61
CA LYS A 366 13.26 3.15 10.03
C LYS A 366 12.48 4.45 10.20
N VAL A 367 11.79 4.61 11.33
CA VAL A 367 11.09 5.85 11.66
C VAL A 367 11.78 6.48 12.87
N VAL A 368 12.20 7.73 12.74
CA VAL A 368 12.69 8.60 13.81
C VAL A 368 11.64 9.69 13.99
N LYS A 369 10.87 9.61 15.08
CA LYS A 369 9.93 10.67 15.44
C LYS A 369 10.66 11.74 16.23
N VAL A 370 10.45 13.00 15.88
CA VAL A 370 11.02 14.14 16.58
C VAL A 370 9.87 15.00 17.08
N HIS A 371 9.68 15.01 18.40
CA HIS A 371 8.73 15.90 19.05
C HIS A 371 9.41 17.24 19.31
N ILE A 372 8.78 18.33 18.89
CA ILE A 372 9.20 19.70 19.18
C ILE A 372 8.21 20.23 20.22
N ASP A 373 8.69 20.58 21.41
CA ASP A 373 7.86 20.86 22.61
C ASP A 373 6.72 21.87 22.35
N ARG A 374 6.95 22.90 21.51
CA ARG A 374 5.94 23.91 21.13
C ARG A 374 4.75 23.36 20.32
N ASP A 375 4.89 22.21 19.65
CA ASP A 375 3.78 21.58 18.91
C ASP A 375 2.84 20.79 19.84
N VAL A 376 3.28 20.43 21.05
CA VAL A 376 2.49 19.63 22.02
C VAL A 376 1.62 20.53 22.90
N GLU A 377 2.14 21.71 23.29
CA GLU A 377 1.45 22.66 24.18
C GLU A 377 0.72 23.78 23.42
N GLY A 378 0.96 23.92 22.10
CA GLY A 378 0.51 25.07 21.32
C GLY A 378 1.42 26.29 21.52
N TYR A 379 1.38 27.23 20.59
CA TYR A 379 2.14 28.49 20.70
C TYR A 379 1.19 29.62 21.02
N ARG A 380 1.46 30.36 22.10
CA ARG A 380 0.83 31.64 22.36
C ARG A 380 1.88 32.74 22.18
N PRO A 381 1.65 33.74 21.31
CA PRO A 381 2.58 34.85 21.13
C PRO A 381 2.74 35.65 22.42
N GLU A 382 3.90 36.29 22.59
CA GLU A 382 4.08 37.25 23.67
C GLU A 382 3.21 38.49 23.41
N LYS A 383 2.74 39.15 24.47
CA LYS A 383 1.88 40.34 24.34
C LYS A 383 2.61 41.45 23.58
N GLY A 384 2.04 41.94 22.48
CA GLY A 384 2.68 42.94 21.62
C GLY A 384 3.68 42.38 20.61
N GLN A 385 3.75 41.06 20.43
CA GLN A 385 4.64 40.46 19.44
C GLN A 385 4.23 40.82 18.03
N LEU A 386 5.16 41.39 17.27
CA LEU A 386 4.98 41.73 15.86
C LEU A 386 5.38 40.56 14.96
N ASP A 387 4.71 40.43 13.83
CA ASP A 387 5.09 39.55 12.74
C ASP A 387 6.23 40.15 11.88
N ARG A 388 6.53 39.52 10.75
CA ARG A 388 7.60 39.96 9.85
C ARG A 388 7.27 41.27 9.12
N ASP A 389 5.99 41.60 8.98
CA ASP A 389 5.51 42.79 8.29
C ASP A 389 5.25 43.94 9.27
N GLY A 390 5.45 43.70 10.58
CA GLY A 390 5.33 44.69 11.64
C GLY A 390 3.93 44.78 12.24
N GLU A 391 3.04 43.85 11.90
CA GLU A 391 1.67 43.78 12.42
C GLU A 391 1.62 42.94 13.71
N GLU A 392 0.76 43.31 14.66
CA GLU A 392 0.65 42.60 15.92
C GLU A 392 -0.01 41.23 15.72
N VAL A 393 0.65 40.17 16.21
CA VAL A 393 0.12 38.80 16.15
C VAL A 393 -0.99 38.66 17.19
N GLU A 394 -2.17 38.20 16.74
CA GLU A 394 -3.34 37.98 17.59
C GLU A 394 -3.01 37.11 18.82
N ASP A 395 -3.37 37.57 20.02
CA ASP A 395 -3.14 36.83 21.27
C ASP A 395 -4.11 35.65 21.43
N ARG A 396 -3.80 34.55 20.74
CA ARG A 396 -4.49 33.26 20.88
C ARG A 396 -3.51 32.09 20.87
N ILE A 397 -4.01 30.91 21.22
CA ILE A 397 -3.23 29.67 21.11
C ILE A 397 -3.28 29.19 19.65
N TYR A 398 -2.12 29.19 19.00
CA TYR A 398 -1.90 28.66 17.66
C TYR A 398 -1.55 27.17 17.77
N ASN A 399 -2.28 26.34 17.03
CA ASN A 399 -2.05 24.90 16.95
C ASN A 399 -1.30 24.52 15.66
N VAL A 400 -1.09 23.22 15.45
CA VAL A 400 -0.39 22.68 14.28
C VAL A 400 -0.97 23.16 12.94
N LYS A 401 -2.29 23.29 12.82
CA LYS A 401 -2.95 23.78 11.60
C LYS A 401 -2.71 25.27 11.38
N ASP A 402 -2.64 26.06 12.45
CA ASP A 402 -2.33 27.49 12.34
C ASP A 402 -0.86 27.72 11.92
N PHE A 403 0.07 26.85 12.34
CA PHE A 403 1.47 26.89 11.88
C PHE A 403 1.62 26.59 10.40
N ASP A 404 0.74 25.75 9.85
CA ASP A 404 0.80 25.37 8.43
C ASP A 404 0.14 26.41 7.50
N ARG A 405 -0.77 27.25 8.03
CA ARG A 405 -1.55 28.20 7.22
C ARG A 405 -1.20 29.67 7.42
N THR A 406 -0.83 30.08 8.64
CA THR A 406 -0.85 31.50 9.01
C THR A 406 0.42 31.94 9.73
N LEU A 407 1.02 31.07 10.57
CA LEU A 407 2.14 31.45 11.43
C LEU A 407 3.45 30.79 11.00
N VAL A 408 4.39 31.58 10.48
CA VAL A 408 5.75 31.15 10.17
C VAL A 408 6.63 31.25 11.41
N ILE A 409 7.07 30.12 11.95
CA ILE A 409 8.05 30.10 13.05
C ILE A 409 9.45 29.82 12.48
N ASP A 410 10.25 30.86 12.26
CA ASP A 410 11.65 30.73 11.81
C ASP A 410 12.50 29.89 12.76
N GLY A 411 12.21 29.95 14.07
CA GLY A 411 12.86 29.11 15.08
C GLY A 411 12.63 27.61 14.85
N ARG A 412 11.44 27.21 14.38
CA ARG A 412 11.11 25.81 14.07
C ARG A 412 11.93 25.31 12.89
N THR A 413 11.96 26.09 11.80
CA THR A 413 12.71 25.74 10.58
C THR A 413 14.19 25.52 10.90
N LYS A 414 14.78 26.40 11.73
CA LYS A 414 16.16 26.26 12.22
C LYS A 414 16.36 24.99 13.05
N LEU A 415 15.45 24.70 13.99
CA LEU A 415 15.53 23.49 14.81
C LEU A 415 15.44 22.21 13.98
N VAL A 416 14.55 22.16 12.99
CA VAL A 416 14.44 21.02 12.05
C VAL A 416 15.75 20.85 11.28
N ALA A 417 16.30 21.93 10.70
CA ALA A 417 17.59 21.89 9.99
C ALA A 417 18.74 21.42 10.89
N GLN A 418 18.77 21.86 12.16
CA GLN A 418 19.74 21.42 13.16
C GLN A 418 19.63 19.92 13.43
N LYS A 419 18.42 19.41 13.68
CA LYS A 419 18.18 17.99 13.96
C LYS A 419 18.52 17.09 12.77
N VAL A 420 18.19 17.52 11.54
CA VAL A 420 18.57 16.82 10.31
C VAL A 420 20.09 16.77 10.18
N THR A 421 20.77 17.90 10.39
CA THR A 421 22.24 17.98 10.30
C THR A 421 22.93 17.16 11.39
N ALA A 422 22.44 17.21 12.63
CA ALA A 422 22.93 16.42 13.75
C ALA A 422 22.82 14.92 13.46
N PHE A 423 21.66 14.46 12.97
CA PHE A 423 21.47 13.06 12.59
C PHE A 423 22.46 12.60 11.52
N LEU A 424 22.72 13.43 10.50
CA LEU A 424 23.71 13.13 9.46
C LEU A 424 25.12 13.06 10.03
N ARG A 425 25.50 13.97 10.95
CA ARG A 425 26.78 13.91 11.67
C ARG A 425 26.91 12.64 12.51
N GLU A 426 25.91 12.31 13.32
CA GLU A 426 25.87 11.12 14.18
C GLU A 426 25.91 9.81 13.39
N SER A 427 25.38 9.82 12.16
CA SER A 427 25.42 8.66 11.27
C SER A 427 26.84 8.31 10.81
N GLY A 428 27.77 9.28 10.83
CA GLY A 428 29.13 9.17 10.31
C GLY A 428 29.24 9.41 8.79
N ASP A 429 28.13 9.71 8.11
CA ASP A 429 28.10 9.99 6.68
C ASP A 429 27.14 11.16 6.38
N ARG A 430 27.71 12.34 6.15
CA ARG A 430 26.96 13.56 5.80
C ARG A 430 26.58 13.64 4.32
N PHE A 431 27.07 12.72 3.47
CA PHE A 431 26.75 12.69 2.03
C PHE A 431 25.57 11.76 1.70
N GLN A 432 24.85 11.29 2.71
CA GLN A 432 23.59 10.57 2.51
C GLN A 432 22.57 11.48 1.84
N LYS A 433 22.23 11.18 0.58
CA LYS A 433 21.19 11.91 -0.16
C LYS A 433 19.88 11.94 0.64
N ALA A 434 19.37 13.14 0.84
CA ALA A 434 18.19 13.40 1.67
C ALA A 434 17.18 14.30 0.95
N ILE A 435 15.89 14.02 1.16
CA ILE A 435 14.79 14.85 0.67
C ILE A 435 14.01 15.39 1.87
N VAL A 436 13.86 16.71 1.94
CA VAL A 436 13.10 17.41 2.97
C VAL A 436 11.80 17.95 2.39
N PHE A 437 10.68 17.33 2.77
CA PHE A 437 9.35 17.71 2.36
C PHE A 437 8.81 18.83 3.27
N CYS A 438 8.70 20.01 2.70
CA CYS A 438 8.23 21.24 3.32
C CYS A 438 6.78 21.54 2.90
N ILE A 439 6.10 22.38 3.68
CA ILE A 439 4.68 22.75 3.48
C ILE A 439 4.43 23.31 2.07
N ASP A 440 5.21 24.33 1.70
CA ASP A 440 5.11 25.04 0.42
C ASP A 440 6.51 25.45 -0.10
N GLN A 441 6.54 26.20 -1.21
CA GLN A 441 7.78 26.63 -1.85
C GLN A 441 8.55 27.68 -1.03
N VAL A 442 7.84 28.49 -0.25
CA VAL A 442 8.42 29.53 0.63
C VAL A 442 9.11 28.86 1.81
N HIS A 443 8.46 27.88 2.43
CA HIS A 443 9.04 27.04 3.47
C HIS A 443 10.24 26.26 2.93
N ALA A 444 10.17 25.68 1.73
CA ALA A 444 11.31 24.98 1.12
C ALA A 444 12.54 25.90 0.94
N ALA A 445 12.32 27.19 0.61
CA ALA A 445 13.39 28.19 0.52
C ALA A 445 13.99 28.52 1.91
N ARG A 446 13.15 28.75 2.93
CA ARG A 446 13.63 28.98 4.31
C ARG A 446 14.39 27.78 4.85
N MET A 447 13.88 26.57 4.64
CA MET A 447 14.52 25.32 5.04
C MET A 447 15.89 25.15 4.35
N ARG A 448 15.98 25.48 3.05
CA ARG A 448 17.26 25.48 2.33
C ARG A 448 18.25 26.42 3.01
N GLN A 449 17.84 27.65 3.31
CA GLN A 449 18.71 28.62 3.97
C GLN A 449 19.19 28.13 5.34
N ALA A 450 18.28 27.56 6.15
CA ALA A 450 18.63 27.00 7.45
C ALA A 450 19.62 25.84 7.32
N LEU A 451 19.39 24.91 6.39
CA LEU A 451 20.31 23.79 6.12
C LEU A 451 21.67 24.25 5.59
N ILE A 452 21.72 25.31 4.77
CA ILE A 452 22.98 25.91 4.31
C ILE A 452 23.78 26.41 5.52
N ASN A 453 23.14 27.15 6.42
CA ASN A 453 23.82 27.72 7.58
C ASN A 453 24.34 26.63 8.53
N GLU A 454 23.55 25.57 8.76
CA GLU A 454 23.94 24.43 9.60
C GLU A 454 25.07 23.56 8.98
N ASN A 455 25.24 23.64 7.66
CA ASN A 455 26.24 22.89 6.90
C ASN A 455 27.20 23.82 6.14
N ALA A 456 27.50 25.00 6.70
CA ALA A 456 28.31 26.02 6.03
C ALA A 456 29.69 25.51 5.59
N ASP A 457 30.25 24.55 6.31
CA ASP A 457 31.50 23.88 5.98
C ASP A 457 31.41 23.14 4.62
N LEU A 458 30.41 22.29 4.43
CA LEU A 458 30.23 21.50 3.21
C LEU A 458 29.69 22.33 2.03
N VAL A 459 28.91 23.39 2.33
CA VAL A 459 28.47 24.35 1.32
C VAL A 459 29.63 25.21 0.83
N GLY A 460 30.59 25.52 1.71
CA GLY A 460 31.85 26.19 1.35
C GLY A 460 32.66 25.40 0.34
N ASP A 461 32.68 24.06 0.45
CA ASP A 461 33.31 23.17 -0.53
C ASP A 461 32.53 23.09 -1.85
N ASN A 462 31.19 23.03 -1.77
CA ASN A 462 30.34 23.05 -2.95
C ASN A 462 28.95 23.63 -2.65
N SER A 463 28.60 24.72 -3.34
CA SER A 463 27.31 25.40 -3.17
C SER A 463 26.09 24.50 -3.46
N ARG A 464 26.27 23.41 -4.24
CA ARG A 464 25.20 22.44 -4.55
C ARG A 464 24.98 21.41 -3.45
N TYR A 465 25.70 21.45 -2.33
CA TYR A 465 25.45 20.53 -1.22
C TYR A 465 24.00 20.58 -0.72
N VAL A 466 23.43 21.79 -0.63
CA VAL A 466 22.00 22.01 -0.35
C VAL A 466 21.33 22.73 -1.51
N MET A 467 20.32 22.10 -2.11
CA MET A 467 19.54 22.69 -3.21
C MET A 467 18.05 22.70 -2.88
N ARG A 468 17.33 23.69 -3.40
CA ARG A 468 15.86 23.68 -3.45
C ARG A 468 15.46 23.18 -4.82
N ILE A 469 14.51 22.23 -4.87
CA ILE A 469 13.97 21.70 -6.12
C ILE A 469 12.43 21.79 -6.06
N THR A 470 11.90 22.87 -6.63
CA THR A 470 10.46 23.22 -6.68
C THR A 470 10.00 23.53 -8.11
N GLY A 471 8.69 23.61 -8.34
CA GLY A 471 8.10 23.75 -9.69
C GLY A 471 8.38 25.10 -10.37
N ASP A 472 8.76 26.11 -9.61
CA ASP A 472 9.10 27.47 -10.02
C ASP A 472 10.61 27.70 -10.18
N ASP A 473 11.44 26.71 -9.82
CA ASP A 473 12.90 26.83 -9.73
C ASP A 473 13.59 26.10 -10.89
N ALA A 474 13.83 26.81 -11.99
CA ALA A 474 14.44 26.24 -13.19
C ALA A 474 15.86 25.68 -12.92
N GLU A 475 16.65 26.37 -12.09
CA GLU A 475 17.99 25.92 -11.72
C GLU A 475 17.93 24.62 -10.90
N GLY A 476 17.04 24.58 -9.90
CA GLY A 476 16.78 23.36 -9.13
C GLY A 476 16.30 22.19 -9.98
N GLN A 477 15.42 22.44 -10.96
CA GLN A 477 14.94 21.41 -11.88
C GLN A 477 16.06 20.84 -12.76
N ASN A 478 17.00 21.68 -13.20
CA ASN A 478 18.15 21.24 -14.00
C ASN A 478 19.10 20.32 -13.22
N GLU A 479 19.15 20.43 -11.89
CA GLU A 479 19.95 19.55 -11.04
C GLU A 479 19.27 18.21 -10.71
N LEU A 480 18.00 18.02 -11.11
CA LEU A 480 17.25 16.80 -10.80
C LEU A 480 17.95 15.55 -11.33
N GLY A 481 18.47 15.61 -12.56
CA GLY A 481 19.22 14.50 -13.17
C GLY A 481 20.44 14.10 -12.34
N ARG A 482 21.23 15.09 -11.89
CA ARG A 482 22.38 14.85 -10.99
C ARG A 482 21.96 14.34 -9.63
N PHE A 483 20.84 14.83 -9.08
CA PHE A 483 20.35 14.33 -7.81
C PHE A 483 19.92 12.85 -7.90
N THR A 484 19.32 12.44 -9.02
CA THR A 484 18.93 11.04 -9.26
C THR A 484 20.09 10.10 -9.57
N ASP A 485 21.17 10.62 -10.15
CA ASP A 485 22.34 9.84 -10.56
C ASP A 485 23.06 9.24 -9.33
N PRO A 486 23.17 7.89 -9.23
CA PRO A 486 23.89 7.24 -8.13
C PRO A 486 25.35 7.66 -8.00
N GLU A 487 26.02 8.02 -9.10
CA GLU A 487 27.43 8.38 -9.15
C GLU A 487 27.67 9.86 -8.85
N SER A 488 26.64 10.69 -8.95
CA SER A 488 26.77 12.11 -8.66
C SER A 488 26.80 12.37 -7.16
N LYS A 489 27.88 13.03 -6.71
CA LYS A 489 28.09 13.45 -5.32
C LYS A 489 27.11 14.55 -4.87
N TYR A 490 26.66 15.41 -5.79
CA TYR A 490 25.78 16.55 -5.49
C TYR A 490 24.56 16.58 -6.43
N PRO A 491 23.42 17.14 -6.02
CA PRO A 491 23.10 17.62 -4.66
C PRO A 491 23.02 16.51 -3.61
N VAL A 492 23.14 16.89 -2.32
CA VAL A 492 23.02 15.94 -1.18
C VAL A 492 21.71 16.18 -0.44
N LEU A 493 21.47 17.40 0.05
CA LEU A 493 20.25 17.77 0.75
C LEU A 493 19.35 18.55 -0.19
N VAL A 494 18.16 18.04 -0.43
CA VAL A 494 17.19 18.70 -1.30
C VAL A 494 15.94 19.07 -0.52
N THR A 495 15.56 20.35 -0.56
CA THR A 495 14.27 20.82 -0.05
C THR A 495 13.24 20.91 -1.17
N THR A 496 12.01 20.48 -0.90
CA THR A 496 10.92 20.50 -1.87
C THR A 496 9.59 20.64 -1.15
N SER A 497 8.53 21.01 -1.87
CA SER A 497 7.16 20.96 -1.35
C SER A 497 6.43 19.70 -1.83
N ARG A 498 6.04 19.68 -3.10
CA ARG A 498 5.32 18.56 -3.75
C ARG A 498 6.04 18.00 -4.96
N LEU A 499 7.03 18.70 -5.51
CA LEU A 499 7.64 18.33 -6.80
C LEU A 499 8.24 16.92 -6.75
N LEU A 500 8.94 16.56 -5.68
CA LEU A 500 9.57 15.23 -5.55
C LEU A 500 8.68 14.17 -4.89
N SER A 501 7.39 14.45 -4.67
CA SER A 501 6.46 13.43 -4.16
C SER A 501 6.27 12.29 -5.17
N THR A 502 6.34 12.58 -6.47
CA THR A 502 6.25 11.61 -7.56
C THR A 502 7.28 11.82 -8.65
N GLY A 503 7.48 10.74 -9.41
CA GLY A 503 8.12 10.82 -10.72
C GLY A 503 9.63 11.01 -10.70
N VAL A 504 10.27 10.83 -9.55
CA VAL A 504 11.73 10.97 -9.40
C VAL A 504 12.30 9.71 -8.76
N ASP A 505 13.20 9.02 -9.46
CA ASP A 505 13.84 7.78 -9.00
C ASP A 505 15.22 8.07 -8.41
N VAL A 506 15.27 8.44 -7.12
CA VAL A 506 16.53 8.67 -6.39
C VAL A 506 16.97 7.37 -5.74
N GLN A 507 17.69 6.52 -6.49
CA GLN A 507 18.01 5.15 -6.06
C GLN A 507 18.83 5.11 -4.76
N THR A 508 19.62 6.13 -4.49
CA THR A 508 20.53 6.24 -3.34
C THR A 508 19.99 7.10 -2.20
N CYS A 509 18.71 7.49 -2.23
CA CYS A 509 18.07 8.26 -1.17
C CYS A 509 18.02 7.47 0.15
N ARG A 510 18.66 8.01 1.20
CA ARG A 510 18.83 7.34 2.50
C ARG A 510 18.04 8.01 3.62
N LEU A 511 17.68 9.27 3.46
CA LEU A 511 16.92 10.04 4.45
C LEU A 511 15.75 10.78 3.79
N ILE A 512 14.57 10.63 4.36
CA ILE A 512 13.40 11.43 4.00
C ILE A 512 12.93 12.13 5.25
N VAL A 513 12.80 13.45 5.17
CA VAL A 513 12.37 14.30 6.26
C VAL A 513 10.97 14.82 5.95
N LEU A 514 10.05 14.63 6.90
CA LEU A 514 8.68 15.11 6.83
C LEU A 514 8.53 16.29 7.79
N ASP A 515 8.51 17.51 7.25
CA ASP A 515 8.21 18.74 8.00
C ASP A 515 6.98 19.45 7.40
N ARG A 516 5.96 18.62 7.13
CA ARG A 516 4.62 19.02 6.69
C ARG A 516 3.61 17.96 7.08
N GLU A 517 2.35 18.34 7.18
CA GLU A 517 1.24 17.40 7.28
C GLU A 517 1.13 16.55 5.99
N VAL A 518 0.86 15.25 6.17
CA VAL A 518 0.60 14.30 5.08
C VAL A 518 -0.82 13.79 5.22
N VAL A 519 -1.72 14.36 4.42
CA VAL A 519 -3.18 14.24 4.60
C VAL A 519 -3.71 12.89 4.10
N SER A 520 -3.02 12.24 3.15
CA SER A 520 -3.50 11.00 2.52
C SER A 520 -2.47 9.87 2.53
N MET A 521 -2.97 8.63 2.63
CA MET A 521 -2.15 7.42 2.49
C MET A 521 -1.46 7.34 1.13
N THR A 522 -2.12 7.85 0.09
CA THR A 522 -1.58 7.97 -1.27
C THR A 522 -0.30 8.81 -1.26
N GLU A 523 -0.38 10.05 -0.76
CA GLU A 523 0.77 10.95 -0.68
C GLU A 523 1.88 10.35 0.20
N PHE A 524 1.52 9.76 1.34
CA PHE A 524 2.47 9.10 2.24
C PHE A 524 3.24 7.97 1.53
N LYS A 525 2.54 7.03 0.88
CA LYS A 525 3.18 5.92 0.14
C LYS A 525 4.04 6.42 -1.01
N GLN A 526 3.67 7.51 -1.68
CA GLN A 526 4.46 8.12 -2.75
C GLN A 526 5.77 8.74 -2.24
N ILE A 527 5.71 9.44 -1.10
CA ILE A 527 6.89 9.98 -0.41
C ILE A 527 7.79 8.84 0.05
N VAL A 528 7.25 7.89 0.82
CA VAL A 528 7.99 6.71 1.30
C VAL A 528 8.63 5.95 0.13
N GLY A 529 7.91 5.83 -0.99
CA GLY A 529 8.38 5.21 -2.22
C GLY A 529 9.73 5.73 -2.72
N ARG A 530 10.08 7.01 -2.48
CA ARG A 530 11.37 7.60 -2.88
C ARG A 530 12.57 6.92 -2.22
N GLY A 531 12.40 6.37 -1.02
CA GLY A 531 13.46 5.69 -0.28
C GLY A 531 13.47 4.18 -0.48
N THR A 532 12.49 3.60 -1.16
CA THR A 532 12.29 2.13 -1.18
C THR A 532 13.22 1.38 -2.13
N ARG A 533 13.98 2.05 -2.99
CA ARG A 533 14.95 1.37 -3.86
C ARG A 533 16.07 0.73 -3.03
N VAL A 534 16.51 -0.45 -3.44
CA VAL A 534 17.74 -1.09 -2.93
C VAL A 534 18.84 -0.81 -3.94
N HIS A 535 20.01 -0.37 -3.47
CA HIS A 535 21.17 -0.12 -4.32
C HIS A 535 22.39 -0.80 -3.70
N GLU A 536 22.82 -1.90 -4.31
CA GLU A 536 23.87 -2.79 -3.76
C GLU A 536 25.24 -2.11 -3.74
N ASP A 537 25.62 -1.43 -4.82
CA ASP A 537 26.96 -0.85 -4.99
C ASP A 537 27.26 0.21 -3.94
N THR A 538 26.27 1.06 -3.65
CA THR A 538 26.37 2.07 -2.59
C THR A 538 25.95 1.54 -1.22
N ARG A 539 25.68 0.23 -1.07
CA ARG A 539 25.23 -0.42 0.16
C ARG A 539 24.00 0.24 0.79
N LYS A 540 23.08 0.70 -0.05
CA LYS A 540 21.81 1.29 0.38
C LYS A 540 20.78 0.18 0.50
N TYR A 541 20.60 -0.29 1.72
CA TYR A 541 19.71 -1.41 2.05
C TYR A 541 18.44 -1.02 2.81
N TYR A 542 18.47 0.14 3.47
CA TYR A 542 17.32 0.73 4.15
C TYR A 542 17.34 2.24 3.96
N PHE A 543 16.33 2.91 4.46
CA PHE A 543 16.30 4.37 4.56
C PHE A 543 15.63 4.78 5.87
N THR A 544 15.79 6.03 6.24
CA THR A 544 15.21 6.59 7.46
C THR A 544 14.14 7.62 7.09
N LEU A 545 12.98 7.50 7.71
CA LEU A 545 11.94 8.52 7.75
C LEU A 545 12.12 9.31 9.04
N MET A 546 12.45 10.59 8.93
CA MET A 546 12.48 11.51 10.06
C MET A 546 11.20 12.35 10.03
N ASP A 547 10.40 12.22 11.08
CA ASP A 547 9.03 12.74 11.12
C ASP A 547 8.89 13.79 12.23
N PHE A 548 8.70 15.05 11.82
CA PHE A 548 8.54 16.22 12.70
C PHE A 548 7.08 16.66 12.88
N ARG A 549 6.13 15.98 12.21
CA ARG A 549 4.71 16.35 12.16
C ARG A 549 3.78 15.18 12.51
N ASP A 550 4.34 14.10 13.04
CA ASP A 550 3.65 12.84 13.33
C ASP A 550 2.85 12.26 12.16
N ALA A 551 3.31 12.52 10.93
CA ALA A 551 2.70 12.01 9.70
C ALA A 551 2.63 10.48 9.68
N THR A 552 3.58 9.80 10.35
CA THR A 552 3.62 8.35 10.51
C THR A 552 2.68 7.82 11.61
N GLY A 553 2.23 8.69 12.53
CA GLY A 553 1.30 8.37 13.62
C GLY A 553 -0.12 8.11 13.14
N HIS A 554 -0.58 8.83 12.11
CA HIS A 554 -1.91 8.67 11.51
C HIS A 554 -2.20 7.28 10.91
N PHE A 555 -1.20 6.39 10.86
CA PHE A 555 -1.27 5.12 10.15
C PHE A 555 -0.80 3.91 10.97
N ARG A 556 -0.59 4.09 12.29
CA ARG A 556 -0.18 3.02 13.21
C ARG A 556 -0.94 3.12 14.52
N THR A 557 -1.55 2.02 14.96
CA THR A 557 -2.04 1.87 16.33
C THR A 557 -1.16 0.88 17.10
N ARG A 558 -0.92 1.17 18.37
CA ARG A 558 -0.33 0.24 19.34
C ARG A 558 -1.39 -0.33 20.29
N GLU A 559 -2.64 0.11 20.16
CA GLU A 559 -3.75 -0.36 20.96
C GLU A 559 -4.01 -1.82 20.65
N THR A 560 -3.84 -2.67 21.66
CA THR A 560 -3.97 -4.12 21.50
C THR A 560 -5.37 -4.50 21.03
N ALA A 561 -6.40 -3.82 21.53
CA ALA A 561 -7.79 -4.04 21.13
C ALA A 561 -8.02 -3.77 19.63
N ASP A 562 -7.49 -2.66 19.12
CA ASP A 562 -7.60 -2.30 17.70
C ASP A 562 -6.83 -3.28 16.81
N LEU A 563 -5.62 -3.67 17.25
CA LEU A 563 -4.80 -4.66 16.53
C LEU A 563 -5.47 -6.04 16.50
N PHE A 564 -6.15 -6.42 17.58
CA PHE A 564 -6.85 -7.70 17.69
C PHE A 564 -8.07 -7.74 16.76
N LEU A 565 -8.89 -6.68 16.75
CA LEU A 565 -10.01 -6.56 15.82
C LEU A 565 -9.53 -6.58 14.36
N ALA A 566 -8.48 -5.82 14.03
CA ALA A 566 -7.88 -5.81 12.69
C ALA A 566 -7.37 -7.20 12.27
N LEU A 567 -6.78 -7.95 13.21
CA LEU A 567 -6.30 -9.30 12.97
C LEU A 567 -7.45 -10.28 12.74
N ILE A 568 -8.53 -10.20 13.52
CA ILE A 568 -9.70 -11.08 13.38
C ILE A 568 -10.34 -10.89 12.01
N VAL A 569 -10.64 -9.65 11.62
CA VAL A 569 -11.21 -9.33 10.30
C VAL A 569 -10.34 -9.89 9.18
N ARG A 570 -9.01 -9.77 9.33
CA ARG A 570 -8.05 -10.31 8.37
C ARG A 570 -8.05 -11.84 8.30
N LEU A 571 -8.11 -12.52 9.45
CA LEU A 571 -8.00 -13.98 9.54
C LEU A 571 -9.30 -14.71 9.17
N LEU A 572 -10.45 -14.05 9.33
CA LEU A 572 -11.73 -14.60 8.88
C LEU A 572 -11.67 -14.90 7.38
N LYS A 573 -12.15 -16.09 7.02
CA LYS A 573 -12.43 -16.49 5.63
C LYS A 573 -13.80 -15.93 5.23
N PRO A 574 -14.11 -15.78 3.93
CA PRO A 574 -15.48 -15.48 3.48
C PRO A 574 -16.49 -16.48 4.07
N GLY A 575 -17.60 -15.99 4.61
CA GLY A 575 -18.60 -16.75 5.37
C GLY A 575 -18.22 -17.08 6.82
N GLY A 576 -17.00 -16.72 7.25
CA GLY A 576 -16.55 -16.89 8.63
C GLY A 576 -17.25 -15.93 9.59
N ARG A 577 -17.51 -16.38 10.82
CA ARG A 577 -18.22 -15.62 11.86
C ARG A 577 -17.31 -15.34 13.04
N ALA A 578 -17.46 -14.18 13.67
CA ALA A 578 -16.73 -13.80 14.87
C ALA A 578 -17.64 -13.15 15.91
N ALA A 579 -17.31 -13.39 17.17
CA ALA A 579 -17.80 -12.66 18.33
C ALA A 579 -16.57 -12.10 19.07
N VAL A 580 -16.53 -10.79 19.30
CA VAL A 580 -15.35 -10.11 19.84
C VAL A 580 -15.74 -9.22 21.01
N VAL A 581 -15.06 -9.40 22.13
CA VAL A 581 -15.21 -8.57 23.34
C VAL A 581 -14.27 -7.38 23.24
N LEU A 582 -14.78 -6.15 23.24
CA LEU A 582 -13.98 -4.92 23.14
C LEU A 582 -14.42 -3.86 24.14
N PRO A 583 -13.48 -3.10 24.74
CA PRO A 583 -13.83 -1.98 25.59
C PRO A 583 -14.48 -0.84 24.79
N ASP A 584 -15.30 0.01 25.44
CA ASP A 584 -15.99 1.15 24.82
C ASP A 584 -15.02 2.03 24.03
N GLY A 585 -13.79 2.21 24.52
CA GLY A 585 -12.73 2.99 23.87
C GLY A 585 -12.39 2.56 22.44
N SER A 586 -12.76 1.35 22.02
CA SER A 586 -12.62 0.87 20.64
C SER A 586 -13.79 1.32 19.74
N LEU A 587 -14.93 1.72 20.30
CA LEU A 587 -16.15 2.07 19.54
C LEU A 587 -16.22 3.54 19.14
N PHE A 588 -15.67 4.48 19.92
CA PHE A 588 -15.81 5.93 19.68
C PHE A 588 -14.53 6.67 19.27
N GLY A 589 -13.36 6.03 19.28
CA GLY A 589 -12.11 6.72 18.96
C GLY A 589 -11.97 7.13 17.49
N GLU A 590 -11.17 8.18 17.25
CA GLU A 590 -10.90 8.79 15.95
C GLU A 590 -9.62 8.25 15.27
N GLY A 591 -9.37 8.65 14.02
CA GLY A 591 -8.14 8.35 13.29
C GLY A 591 -8.04 6.89 12.84
N VAL A 592 -7.09 6.12 13.40
CA VAL A 592 -6.92 4.69 13.06
C VAL A 592 -8.15 3.86 13.43
N LYS A 593 -8.82 4.21 14.54
CA LYS A 593 -10.03 3.54 15.02
C LYS A 593 -11.20 3.75 14.05
N THR A 594 -11.39 4.97 13.54
CA THR A 594 -12.39 5.26 12.49
C THR A 594 -12.18 4.37 11.27
N ARG A 595 -10.95 4.32 10.74
CA ARG A 595 -10.63 3.49 9.56
C ARG A 595 -10.77 1.99 9.83
N LEU A 596 -10.50 1.54 11.04
CA LEU A 596 -10.68 0.14 11.42
C LEU A 596 -12.17 -0.24 11.45
N LYS A 597 -13.03 0.64 11.97
CA LYS A 597 -14.49 0.45 11.99
C LYS A 597 -15.09 0.54 10.57
N GLU A 598 -14.59 1.45 9.76
CA GLU A 598 -14.89 1.53 8.33
C GLU A 598 -14.55 0.20 7.63
N HIS A 599 -13.31 -0.26 7.75
CA HIS A 599 -12.88 -1.53 7.15
C HIS A 599 -13.67 -2.75 7.68
N LEU A 600 -14.00 -2.77 8.97
CA LEU A 600 -14.86 -3.81 9.56
C LEU A 600 -16.24 -3.80 8.88
N MET A 601 -16.86 -2.64 8.69
CA MET A 601 -18.19 -2.52 8.11
C MET A 601 -18.21 -2.73 6.59
N GLU A 602 -17.10 -2.52 5.90
CA GLU A 602 -16.96 -2.79 4.46
C GLU A 602 -16.75 -4.28 4.17
N GLU A 603 -15.87 -4.94 4.91
CA GLU A 603 -15.50 -6.35 4.68
C GLU A 603 -16.42 -7.35 5.39
N CYS A 604 -17.09 -6.89 6.46
CA CYS A 604 -17.93 -7.73 7.30
C CYS A 604 -19.30 -7.12 7.50
N ASN A 605 -20.27 -8.01 7.74
CA ASN A 605 -21.61 -7.69 8.17
C ASN A 605 -21.59 -7.65 9.70
N LEU A 606 -21.29 -6.49 10.28
CA LEU A 606 -21.44 -6.20 11.69
C LEU A 606 -22.94 -6.11 12.01
N HIS A 607 -23.54 -7.26 12.28
CA HIS A 607 -24.99 -7.35 12.40
C HIS A 607 -25.49 -7.06 13.81
N THR A 608 -24.65 -7.18 14.85
CA THR A 608 -25.08 -6.98 16.25
C THR A 608 -23.96 -6.50 17.17
N VAL A 609 -24.30 -5.52 18.02
CA VAL A 609 -23.47 -5.03 19.14
C VAL A 609 -24.26 -5.19 20.43
N VAL A 610 -23.76 -6.00 21.37
CA VAL A 610 -24.35 -6.14 22.71
C VAL A 610 -23.56 -5.27 23.67
N ARG A 611 -24.23 -4.27 24.26
CA ARG A 611 -23.66 -3.37 25.26
C ARG A 611 -23.80 -4.00 26.64
N LEU A 612 -22.69 -4.14 27.37
CA LEU A 612 -22.68 -4.72 28.70
C LEU A 612 -22.55 -3.64 29.78
N PRO A 613 -23.16 -3.83 30.97
CA PRO A 613 -22.93 -2.95 32.11
C PRO A 613 -21.45 -2.90 32.50
N ASN A 614 -20.96 -1.71 32.89
CA ASN A 614 -19.56 -1.48 33.32
C ASN A 614 -19.10 -2.36 34.50
N SER A 615 -20.04 -3.02 35.18
CA SER A 615 -19.77 -3.91 36.31
C SER A 615 -19.37 -5.32 35.90
N VAL A 616 -19.62 -5.75 34.65
CA VAL A 616 -19.41 -7.15 34.22
C VAL A 616 -17.96 -7.61 34.36
N PHE A 617 -16.99 -6.75 34.04
CA PHE A 617 -15.57 -7.09 34.07
C PHE A 617 -14.80 -6.48 35.26
N ARG A 618 -15.49 -5.96 36.28
CA ARG A 618 -14.81 -5.45 37.49
C ARG A 618 -14.21 -6.60 38.32
N PRO A 619 -13.01 -6.44 38.91
CA PRO A 619 -12.18 -5.23 38.95
C PRO A 619 -11.19 -5.08 37.78
N TYR A 620 -11.18 -6.01 36.82
CA TYR A 620 -10.17 -6.09 35.75
C TYR A 620 -10.29 -4.98 34.71
N ALA A 621 -11.52 -4.50 34.44
CA ALA A 621 -11.79 -3.34 33.61
C ALA A 621 -12.80 -2.42 34.30
N SER A 622 -12.51 -1.12 34.32
CA SER A 622 -13.40 -0.07 34.86
C SER A 622 -14.24 0.61 33.78
N ILE A 623 -13.97 0.31 32.50
CA ILE A 623 -14.61 0.90 31.32
C ILE A 623 -15.68 -0.07 30.80
N GLY A 624 -16.76 0.48 30.23
CA GLY A 624 -17.79 -0.32 29.55
C GLY A 624 -17.18 -1.22 28.47
N THR A 625 -17.83 -2.35 28.24
CA THR A 625 -17.34 -3.39 27.31
C THR A 625 -18.52 -3.86 26.46
N ASN A 626 -18.24 -4.17 25.20
CA ASN A 626 -19.24 -4.56 24.22
C ASN A 626 -18.86 -5.87 23.55
N LEU A 627 -19.87 -6.59 23.10
CA LEU A 627 -19.72 -7.78 22.27
C LEU A 627 -20.10 -7.43 20.84
N LEU A 628 -19.16 -7.55 19.92
CA LEU A 628 -19.38 -7.31 18.49
C LEU A 628 -19.52 -8.65 17.78
N PHE A 629 -20.60 -8.79 16.99
CA PHE A 629 -20.86 -9.99 16.21
C PHE A 629 -20.91 -9.64 14.72
N PHE A 630 -20.07 -10.32 13.95
CA PHE A 630 -19.95 -10.04 12.53
C PHE A 630 -19.55 -11.26 11.69
N GLU A 631 -19.91 -11.20 10.42
CA GLU A 631 -19.63 -12.24 9.43
C GLU A 631 -18.89 -11.65 8.24
N LYS A 632 -17.85 -12.31 7.75
CA LYS A 632 -17.06 -11.78 6.63
C LYS A 632 -17.70 -12.12 5.29
N GLY A 633 -17.73 -11.15 4.38
CA GLY A 633 -18.07 -11.38 2.97
C GLY A 633 -19.15 -10.42 2.44
N GLU A 634 -20.10 -10.02 3.27
CA GLU A 634 -21.07 -8.99 2.90
C GLU A 634 -20.82 -7.71 3.71
N PRO A 635 -20.91 -6.51 3.10
CA PRO A 635 -20.82 -5.25 3.84
C PRO A 635 -21.99 -5.08 4.82
N THR A 636 -21.72 -4.37 5.92
CA THR A 636 -22.72 -3.98 6.92
C THR A 636 -23.77 -3.06 6.30
N LYS A 637 -25.04 -3.43 6.44
CA LYS A 637 -26.21 -2.63 6.03
C LYS A 637 -26.87 -1.94 7.21
N ASP A 638 -27.17 -2.73 8.24
CA ASP A 638 -27.78 -2.29 9.49
C ASP A 638 -27.04 -2.96 10.66
N VAL A 639 -26.84 -2.21 11.74
CA VAL A 639 -26.30 -2.73 13.01
C VAL A 639 -27.42 -2.71 14.04
N TRP A 640 -27.70 -3.86 14.64
CA TRP A 640 -28.58 -3.92 15.80
C TRP A 640 -27.79 -3.77 17.08
N PHE A 641 -28.31 -2.98 18.00
CA PHE A 641 -27.76 -2.84 19.34
C PHE A 641 -28.70 -3.49 20.36
N TRP A 642 -28.12 -4.19 21.33
CA TRP A 642 -28.83 -4.73 22.48
C TRP A 642 -28.19 -4.21 23.77
N GLU A 643 -28.98 -3.63 24.66
CA GLU A 643 -28.54 -3.17 25.98
C GLU A 643 -28.83 -4.23 27.03
N HIS A 644 -27.77 -4.86 27.53
CA HIS A 644 -27.87 -5.82 28.62
C HIS A 644 -28.09 -5.11 29.95
N LEU A 645 -29.13 -5.50 30.67
CA LEU A 645 -29.42 -4.97 32.00
C LEU A 645 -29.05 -5.98 33.08
N VAL A 646 -28.70 -5.47 34.26
CA VAL A 646 -28.52 -6.32 35.44
C VAL A 646 -29.87 -6.94 35.86
N PRO A 647 -29.87 -8.16 36.43
CA PRO A 647 -31.10 -8.81 36.87
C PRO A 647 -31.86 -8.00 37.92
N GLU A 648 -33.17 -8.20 37.99
CA GLU A 648 -34.02 -7.51 38.96
C GLU A 648 -33.53 -7.75 40.40
N GLY A 649 -33.44 -6.68 41.19
CA GLY A 649 -32.89 -6.72 42.55
C GLY A 649 -31.36 -6.66 42.65
N GLN A 650 -30.64 -6.52 41.53
CA GLN A 650 -29.19 -6.33 41.50
C GLN A 650 -28.82 -5.00 40.84
N LYS A 651 -28.00 -4.17 41.52
CA LYS A 651 -27.53 -2.88 40.97
C LYS A 651 -26.30 -3.01 40.06
N ALA A 652 -25.45 -4.02 40.28
CA ALA A 652 -24.19 -4.23 39.56
C ALA A 652 -23.72 -5.69 39.69
N TYR A 653 -22.99 -6.20 38.71
CA TYR A 653 -22.24 -7.47 38.82
C TYR A 653 -21.06 -7.34 39.77
N SER A 654 -20.74 -8.42 40.47
CA SER A 654 -19.64 -8.50 41.44
C SER A 654 -19.06 -9.91 41.50
N MET A 655 -17.92 -10.10 42.18
CA MET A 655 -17.33 -11.44 42.36
C MET A 655 -18.29 -12.43 43.06
N THR A 656 -19.14 -11.93 43.96
CA THR A 656 -20.14 -12.75 44.67
C THR A 656 -21.44 -12.95 43.90
N ARG A 657 -21.70 -12.11 42.88
CA ARG A 657 -22.88 -12.18 42.01
C ARG A 657 -22.46 -11.89 40.55
N PRO A 658 -21.77 -12.84 39.89
CA PRO A 658 -21.25 -12.65 38.54
C PRO A 658 -22.36 -12.72 37.50
N ILE A 659 -22.04 -12.29 36.27
CA ILE A 659 -22.90 -12.56 35.11
C ILE A 659 -22.95 -14.07 34.87
N LYS A 660 -24.13 -14.58 34.51
CA LYS A 660 -24.38 -15.97 34.18
C LYS A 660 -25.04 -16.06 32.82
N LEU A 661 -25.01 -17.24 32.21
CA LEU A 661 -25.61 -17.47 30.90
C LEU A 661 -27.11 -17.16 30.89
N GLU A 662 -27.83 -17.53 31.95
CA GLU A 662 -29.28 -17.27 32.13
C GLU A 662 -29.65 -15.78 32.07
N HIS A 663 -28.70 -14.87 32.31
CA HIS A 663 -28.96 -13.43 32.21
C HIS A 663 -28.95 -12.92 30.76
N LEU A 664 -28.57 -13.75 29.78
CA LEU A 664 -28.55 -13.41 28.36
C LEU A 664 -29.63 -14.14 27.57
N ASP A 665 -30.50 -14.91 28.25
CA ASP A 665 -31.56 -15.69 27.61
C ASP A 665 -32.53 -14.78 26.84
N ASP A 666 -32.84 -13.60 27.38
CA ASP A 666 -33.68 -12.59 26.72
C ASP A 666 -33.05 -12.07 25.42
N CYS A 667 -31.74 -11.83 25.42
CA CYS A 667 -30.99 -11.46 24.23
C CYS A 667 -30.94 -12.61 23.21
N ALA A 668 -30.81 -13.85 23.67
CA ALA A 668 -30.77 -15.04 22.83
C ALA A 668 -32.14 -15.32 22.18
N ASP A 669 -33.23 -15.14 22.93
CA ASP A 669 -34.60 -15.28 22.45
C ASP A 669 -34.92 -14.22 21.40
N TRP A 670 -34.50 -12.98 21.62
CA TRP A 670 -34.64 -11.90 20.64
C TRP A 670 -33.78 -12.10 19.38
N TRP A 671 -32.67 -12.84 19.47
CA TRP A 671 -31.66 -12.93 18.40
C TRP A 671 -32.19 -13.37 17.04
N GLY A 672 -33.27 -14.17 17.01
CA GLY A 672 -33.89 -14.64 15.78
C GLY A 672 -33.13 -15.78 15.09
N GLY A 673 -32.33 -16.55 15.85
CA GLY A 673 -31.57 -17.71 15.34
C GLY A 673 -30.45 -17.35 14.35
N ALA A 674 -29.97 -18.33 13.58
CA ALA A 674 -28.87 -18.14 12.63
C ALA A 674 -29.22 -17.16 11.50
N GLU A 675 -30.50 -17.11 11.11
CA GLU A 675 -31.00 -16.22 10.06
C GLU A 675 -31.29 -14.80 10.59
N ARG A 676 -31.28 -14.60 11.92
CA ARG A 676 -31.56 -13.31 12.59
C ARG A 676 -32.94 -12.75 12.20
N ALA A 677 -33.92 -13.63 12.05
CA ALA A 677 -35.26 -13.32 11.57
C ALA A 677 -36.17 -12.88 12.73
N GLY A 678 -37.10 -11.96 12.44
CA GLY A 678 -38.11 -11.52 13.43
C GLY A 678 -37.59 -10.61 14.54
N ARG A 679 -36.43 -9.96 14.36
CA ARG A 679 -35.93 -8.96 15.32
C ARG A 679 -36.76 -7.70 15.28
N GLU A 680 -37.22 -7.26 16.44
CA GLU A 680 -38.00 -6.03 16.64
C GLU A 680 -37.25 -5.04 17.54
N GLU A 681 -37.51 -3.75 17.33
CA GLU A 681 -37.04 -2.69 18.23
C GLU A 681 -37.88 -2.68 19.52
N GLY A 682 -37.27 -2.31 20.63
CA GLY A 682 -37.94 -2.25 21.93
C GLY A 682 -37.07 -1.61 23.00
N GLY A 683 -37.48 -1.76 24.27
CA GLY A 683 -36.83 -1.12 25.43
C GLY A 683 -35.33 -1.39 25.58
N ARG A 684 -34.84 -2.51 25.02
CA ARG A 684 -33.43 -2.93 25.09
C ARG A 684 -32.77 -3.06 23.72
N ALA A 685 -33.51 -2.88 22.62
CA ALA A 685 -33.03 -3.17 21.28
C ALA A 685 -33.38 -2.05 20.30
N TRP A 686 -32.38 -1.56 19.55
CA TRP A 686 -32.60 -0.55 18.51
C TRP A 686 -31.72 -0.83 17.30
N LYS A 687 -32.17 -0.40 16.12
CA LYS A 687 -31.44 -0.58 14.87
C LYS A 687 -30.86 0.75 14.41
N VAL A 688 -29.66 0.71 13.83
CA VAL A 688 -29.01 1.88 13.24
C VAL A 688 -28.50 1.50 11.85
N SER A 689 -28.75 2.36 10.87
CA SER A 689 -28.29 2.12 9.51
C SER A 689 -26.79 2.35 9.39
N ALA A 690 -26.14 1.68 8.43
CA ALA A 690 -24.74 1.94 8.11
C ALA A 690 -24.52 3.38 7.61
N GLU A 691 -25.53 4.04 7.04
CA GLU A 691 -25.44 5.46 6.63
C GLU A 691 -25.34 6.38 7.85
N ASP A 692 -26.21 6.21 8.86
CA ASP A 692 -26.17 7.01 10.08
C ASP A 692 -24.84 6.83 10.84
N ILE A 693 -24.31 5.61 10.87
CA ILE A 693 -23.00 5.32 11.48
C ILE A 693 -21.87 6.04 10.73
N ARG A 694 -21.93 6.09 9.40
CA ARG A 694 -20.96 6.83 8.57
C ARG A 694 -21.03 8.32 8.83
N GLU A 695 -22.23 8.90 8.89
CA GLU A 695 -22.42 10.33 9.19
C GLU A 695 -21.85 10.70 10.57
N ARG A 696 -21.87 9.75 11.52
CA ARG A 696 -21.24 9.87 12.84
C ARG A 696 -19.73 9.58 12.84
N GLY A 697 -19.07 9.52 11.68
CA GLY A 697 -17.63 9.24 11.58
C GLY A 697 -17.26 7.83 12.01
N TYR A 698 -18.11 6.84 11.71
CA TYR A 698 -17.99 5.46 12.16
C TYR A 698 -17.93 5.34 13.69
N ASN A 699 -18.59 6.23 14.43
CA ASN A 699 -18.74 6.08 15.86
C ASN A 699 -19.83 5.04 16.17
N LEU A 700 -19.41 3.91 16.75
CA LEU A 700 -20.28 2.80 17.14
C LEU A 700 -20.76 2.90 18.60
N ASP A 701 -20.32 3.92 19.35
CA ASP A 701 -20.82 4.21 20.69
C ASP A 701 -22.19 4.91 20.61
N ILE A 702 -23.21 4.15 20.24
CA ILE A 702 -24.58 4.64 20.11
C ILE A 702 -25.35 4.16 21.34
N LYS A 703 -25.89 5.10 22.12
CA LYS A 703 -26.66 4.79 23.33
C LYS A 703 -28.10 4.43 22.99
N ASN A 704 -28.77 3.70 23.88
CA ASN A 704 -30.18 3.37 23.76
C ASN A 704 -31.02 4.66 23.72
N PRO A 705 -31.80 4.90 22.64
CA PRO A 705 -32.59 6.12 22.50
C PRO A 705 -33.78 6.20 23.47
N GLN A 706 -34.14 5.09 24.14
CA GLN A 706 -35.29 5.02 25.05
C GLN A 706 -34.91 5.18 26.53
N THR A 707 -33.61 5.20 26.85
CA THR A 707 -33.13 5.41 28.22
C THR A 707 -33.13 6.91 28.52
N SER A 708 -33.97 7.35 29.47
CA SER A 708 -33.91 8.72 29.99
C SER A 708 -32.52 9.00 30.52
N ALA A 709 -31.93 10.15 30.14
CA ALA A 709 -30.64 10.59 30.64
C ALA A 709 -30.58 10.41 32.16
N GLU A 710 -29.56 9.73 32.66
CA GLU A 710 -29.30 9.64 34.10
C GLU A 710 -29.30 11.07 34.66
N ASP A 711 -30.15 11.32 35.65
CA ASP A 711 -30.12 12.54 36.44
C ASP A 711 -28.74 12.60 37.11
N HIS A 712 -27.84 13.42 36.55
CA HIS A 712 -26.49 13.58 37.06
C HIS A 712 -26.46 14.27 38.45
N GLY A 713 -27.61 14.55 39.05
CA GLY A 713 -27.70 15.37 40.25
C GLY A 713 -27.47 16.83 39.91
N ASP A 714 -27.77 17.70 40.87
CA ASP A 714 -27.63 19.14 40.70
C ASP A 714 -26.16 19.51 40.38
N PRO A 715 -25.88 20.20 39.26
CA PRO A 715 -24.55 20.67 38.91
C PRO A 715 -23.84 21.42 40.03
N GLU A 716 -24.57 22.14 40.90
CA GLU A 716 -23.98 22.84 42.05
C GLU A 716 -23.37 21.87 43.06
N VAL A 717 -24.03 20.73 43.31
CA VAL A 717 -23.54 19.69 44.23
C VAL A 717 -22.29 19.01 43.68
N LEU A 718 -22.28 18.70 42.38
CA LEU A 718 -21.10 18.12 41.72
C LEU A 718 -19.91 19.09 41.69
N LEU A 719 -20.16 20.39 41.53
CA LEU A 719 -19.14 21.43 41.60
C LEU A 719 -18.56 21.55 43.01
N GLU A 720 -19.39 21.47 44.06
CA GLU A 720 -18.92 21.46 45.44
C GLU A 720 -18.06 20.21 45.74
N GLU A 721 -18.50 19.03 45.29
CA GLU A 721 -17.73 17.79 45.44
C GLU A 721 -16.38 17.84 44.70
N LEU A 722 -16.36 18.36 43.47
CA LEU A 722 -15.13 18.56 42.71
C LEU A 722 -14.17 19.52 43.43
N THR A 723 -14.69 20.65 43.92
CA THR A 723 -13.89 21.66 44.63
C THR A 723 -13.29 21.07 45.91
N SER A 724 -14.07 20.25 46.63
CA SER A 724 -13.61 19.55 47.84
C SER A 724 -12.52 18.53 47.54
N ALA A 725 -12.70 17.73 46.48
CA ALA A 725 -11.71 16.76 46.03
C ALA A 725 -10.41 17.42 45.56
N GLU A 726 -10.49 18.54 44.83
CA GLU A 726 -9.31 19.32 44.40
C GLU A 726 -8.53 19.89 45.59
N ALA A 727 -9.23 20.36 46.62
CA ALA A 727 -8.60 20.83 47.86
C ALA A 727 -7.89 19.70 48.61
N GLU A 728 -8.49 18.49 48.65
CA GLU A 728 -7.89 17.32 49.28
C GLU A 728 -6.63 16.86 48.53
N VAL A 729 -6.69 16.83 47.19
CA VAL A 729 -5.53 16.51 46.33
C VAL A 729 -4.40 17.52 46.52
N ALA A 730 -4.72 18.82 46.61
CA ALA A 730 -3.72 19.86 46.88
C ALA A 730 -3.04 19.65 48.24
N SER A 731 -3.81 19.34 49.29
CA SER A 731 -3.30 19.05 50.63
C SER A 731 -2.38 17.83 50.66
N VAL A 732 -2.78 16.74 50.00
CA VAL A 732 -1.96 15.53 49.89
C VAL A 732 -0.66 15.80 49.13
N ARG A 733 -0.72 16.56 48.03
CA ARG A 733 0.45 16.95 47.25
C ARG A 733 1.44 17.77 48.08
N ASP A 734 0.94 18.70 48.90
CA ASP A 734 1.80 19.56 49.72
C ASP A 734 2.41 18.79 50.90
N ARG A 735 1.67 17.84 51.51
CA ARG A 735 2.26 16.87 52.45
C ARG A 735 3.35 16.02 51.80
N LEU A 736 3.13 15.56 50.57
CA LEU A 736 4.12 14.78 49.84
C LEU A 736 5.41 15.59 49.58
N LYS A 737 5.26 16.86 49.19
CA LYS A 737 6.39 17.80 49.05
C LYS A 737 7.15 18.01 50.36
N GLY A 738 6.43 18.16 51.47
CA GLY A 738 7.03 18.30 52.80
C GLY A 738 7.88 17.08 53.19
N VAL A 739 7.32 15.87 53.02
CA VAL A 739 8.04 14.61 53.29
C VAL A 739 9.26 14.46 52.38
N LEU A 740 9.14 14.81 51.09
CA LEU A 740 10.25 14.77 50.13
C LEU A 740 11.34 15.79 50.48
N ALA A 741 10.99 16.98 50.97
CA ALA A 741 11.96 17.99 51.38
C ALA A 741 12.72 17.59 52.66
N GLU A 742 12.04 16.99 53.65
CA GLU A 742 12.69 16.43 54.83
C GLU A 742 13.59 15.23 54.50
N ALA A 743 13.20 14.40 53.53
CA ALA A 743 14.01 13.27 53.07
C ALA A 743 15.27 13.71 52.30
N LEU A 744 15.26 14.88 51.67
CA LEU A 744 16.42 15.48 50.98
C LEU A 744 17.38 16.21 51.93
N LEU A 745 16.97 16.47 53.18
CA LEU A 745 17.78 17.13 54.23
C LEU A 745 18.40 16.13 55.22
N ARG A 746 18.11 14.83 55.09
CA ARG A 746 18.84 13.73 55.75
C ARG A 746 19.81 13.10 54.76
#